data_AF-A0A1H0ET50-F1
#
_entry.id   AF-A0A1H0ET50-F1
#
_cell.length_a   1.000
_cell.length_b   1.000
_cell.length_c   1.000
_cell.angle_alpha   90.00
_cell.angle_beta   90.00
_cell.angle_gamma   90.00
#
_symmetry.space_group_name_H-M   'P 1'
#
loop_
_entity.id
_entity.type
_entity.pdbx_description
1 polymer ?
#
loop_
_entity_poly.entity_id
_entity_poly.type
_entity_poly.pdbx_seq_one_letter_code
_entity_poly.pdbx_strand_id
1 'polypeptide(L)'
;MSKIAIPPSQGWGSFFSTVETYPKADPAGDQPVSEGRVQPIPEISRADGATFLSWDKASQEFYLRTFRAPDYEMSLDVQESGKPSVRYDVRLLNGDVQSKPRGVPSSAWASAPAGTVSKVPAIDTLTAAEFKTWQKDAQAAYIDLVSRTSVPGIALSTGTANQYEEFLIVDRDAKGGGGKLVSRTATGLGLQPTAGMELDLGGGRPTGSNPKGAVDGQIDIPYYHLPGSASGNTGALISAGAEQLFPGIDGITTKLPASTRPAEMSTDPTTIADVRLFLEGADGKGGFNSWHTAYQVEYVNRWGVGATRPKTLEIPKSTTNAAGQLTTIPLMTAVLSAGDPPRLYRVEAITKQDFALMPKADQTAVAATVFFLKYKQTELNLTTDATDAKAQLTALRTNLNDNLFKTTGTNPTGADVRQVFLDQLAMLETKINGSAVHSKGEINDAVKALSERATRLSTFFDARNKAEGKSPNVNLKVDAGFLTTQFKTNVMSLDGGATVRSGFDVMFQQEKTIRDIARSREVAATGTMLAADGSRLPVTTDPSLSNGVRVLTSGTGKRLDAPTLIYLFQDSYNRQLQAEVAIETEYVKQVNALLKAYAVMQDTVNRTLGAFDKTKDDDGKDIEKALEGFPYAYYYDELTDQREIDARTAILMFDSAGFGAEHPVETLQKINRPTQQLFSGATPTAGGEAVLASDTHQQWTTYGTRLSDAVTQLNQESQTRMNDINNMDKQRNRHYELANSALAKMNDALQGILRASA
;
A
#
# COMPACT_ATOMS: atom_id res chain seq x y z
N MET A 1 33.17 -17.47 31.88
CA MET A 1 33.71 -17.04 30.58
C MET A 1 34.30 -18.26 29.88
N SER A 2 33.47 -19.08 29.26
CA SER A 2 33.89 -20.26 28.51
C SER A 2 33.92 -19.92 27.02
N LYS A 3 35.10 -20.05 26.42
CA LYS A 3 35.33 -19.93 24.97
C LYS A 3 34.64 -21.10 24.26
N ILE A 4 33.68 -20.81 23.40
CA ILE A 4 33.18 -21.77 22.41
C ILE A 4 34.10 -21.65 21.20
N ALA A 5 34.91 -22.68 20.98
CA ALA A 5 35.68 -22.87 19.76
C ALA A 5 34.74 -23.43 18.69
N ILE A 6 34.58 -22.71 17.58
CA ILE A 6 33.88 -23.18 16.38
C ILE A 6 34.95 -23.67 15.39
N PRO A 7 34.87 -24.91 14.88
CA PRO A 7 35.84 -25.45 13.94
C PRO A 7 35.68 -24.84 12.53
N PRO A 8 36.73 -24.89 11.68
CA PRO A 8 36.70 -24.26 10.36
C PRO A 8 35.95 -25.11 9.32
N SER A 9 35.32 -24.38 8.39
CA SER A 9 34.91 -24.79 7.04
C SER A 9 33.94 -25.98 6.90
N GLN A 10 32.64 -25.67 6.89
CA GLN A 10 31.73 -26.24 5.89
C GLN A 10 31.18 -25.09 5.03
N GLY A 11 31.26 -25.27 3.71
CA GLY A 11 31.02 -24.22 2.73
C GLY A 11 29.62 -23.61 2.81
N TRP A 12 29.57 -22.28 2.71
CA TRP A 12 28.38 -21.42 2.73
C TRP A 12 27.42 -21.61 1.53
N GLY A 13 27.67 -22.60 0.66
CA GLY A 13 26.87 -22.86 -0.54
C GLY A 13 25.53 -23.56 -0.29
N SER A 14 25.33 -24.23 0.86
CA SER A 14 24.11 -25.00 1.12
C SER A 14 23.00 -24.23 1.83
N PHE A 15 23.27 -23.07 2.44
CA PHE A 15 22.26 -22.30 3.17
C PHE A 15 21.33 -21.47 2.27
N PHE A 16 21.64 -21.37 0.96
CA PHE A 16 20.82 -20.63 0.01
C PHE A 16 19.75 -21.48 -0.70
N SER A 17 19.60 -22.78 -0.39
CA SER A 17 18.64 -23.67 -1.08
C SER A 17 17.31 -23.89 -0.35
N THR A 18 17.09 -23.31 0.83
CA THR A 18 15.85 -23.45 1.61
C THR A 18 15.29 -22.10 2.04
N VAL A 19 15.21 -21.18 1.08
CA VAL A 19 14.08 -20.25 1.09
C VAL A 19 12.94 -21.06 0.48
N GLU A 20 11.96 -21.45 1.30
CA GLU A 20 10.65 -21.84 0.78
C GLU A 20 10.15 -20.66 -0.05
N THR A 21 10.37 -20.75 -1.35
CA THR A 21 9.67 -19.92 -2.32
C THR A 21 8.18 -20.20 -2.09
N TYR A 22 7.43 -19.20 -1.63
CA TYR A 22 6.01 -19.08 -1.97
C TYR A 22 5.85 -19.48 -3.44
N PRO A 23 4.82 -20.28 -3.78
CA PRO A 23 4.85 -21.16 -4.93
C PRO A 23 5.26 -20.36 -6.16
N LYS A 24 6.50 -20.60 -6.61
CA LYS A 24 6.83 -20.39 -8.01
C LYS A 24 5.73 -21.10 -8.78
N ALA A 25 5.20 -20.43 -9.80
CA ALA A 25 4.44 -21.08 -10.85
C ALA A 25 5.12 -22.43 -11.14
N ASP A 26 4.44 -23.53 -10.85
CA ASP A 26 4.99 -24.87 -11.01
C ASP A 26 5.27 -25.04 -12.51
N PRO A 27 6.54 -25.07 -12.95
CA PRO A 27 6.85 -25.20 -14.37
C PRO A 27 6.34 -26.53 -14.96
N ALA A 28 5.99 -27.51 -14.10
CA ALA A 28 5.41 -28.78 -14.52
C ALA A 28 3.88 -28.70 -14.74
N GLY A 29 3.20 -27.73 -14.15
CA GLY A 29 1.74 -27.54 -14.27
C GLY A 29 1.33 -26.57 -15.39
N ASP A 30 2.16 -25.57 -15.68
CA ASP A 30 1.90 -24.58 -16.73
C ASP A 30 2.24 -25.13 -18.11
N GLN A 31 1.22 -25.33 -18.94
CA GLN A 31 1.42 -25.83 -20.29
C GLN A 31 1.76 -24.66 -21.22
N PRO A 32 2.85 -24.73 -22.01
CA PRO A 32 3.02 -23.78 -23.10
C PRO A 32 1.82 -23.91 -24.05
N VAL A 33 1.18 -22.78 -24.36
CA VAL A 33 0.03 -22.77 -25.26
C VAL A 33 0.48 -23.32 -26.64
N SER A 34 -0.16 -24.40 -27.08
CA SER A 34 0.17 -25.08 -28.33
C SER A 34 -0.07 -24.17 -29.55
N GLU A 35 0.77 -24.29 -30.57
CA GLU A 35 0.73 -23.43 -31.75
C GLU A 35 -0.54 -23.64 -32.59
N GLY A 36 -1.46 -22.69 -32.55
CA GLY A 36 -2.50 -22.55 -33.58
C GLY A 36 -1.86 -22.08 -34.89
N ARG A 37 -1.91 -22.91 -35.95
CA ARG A 37 -1.42 -22.54 -37.30
C ARG A 37 -2.46 -21.83 -38.17
N VAL A 38 -3.62 -21.41 -37.65
CA VAL A 38 -4.75 -21.03 -38.51
C VAL A 38 -5.48 -19.77 -38.04
N GLN A 39 -5.42 -18.76 -38.93
CA GLN A 39 -6.15 -17.49 -39.07
C GLN A 39 -5.76 -16.32 -38.14
N PRO A 40 -5.35 -15.13 -38.67
CA PRO A 40 -5.58 -13.87 -37.96
C PRO A 40 -7.08 -13.79 -37.63
N ILE A 41 -7.51 -13.02 -36.61
CA ILE A 41 -8.95 -12.80 -36.36
C ILE A 41 -9.64 -12.61 -37.72
N PRO A 42 -10.59 -13.47 -38.15
CA PRO A 42 -10.98 -13.60 -39.56
C PRO A 42 -11.41 -12.28 -40.24
N GLU A 43 -11.76 -11.28 -39.45
CA GLU A 43 -12.17 -9.94 -39.89
C GLU A 43 -11.06 -8.87 -39.90
N ILE A 44 -9.84 -9.19 -39.47
CA ILE A 44 -8.72 -8.27 -39.37
C ILE A 44 -7.61 -8.69 -40.34
N SER A 45 -7.95 -8.71 -41.63
CA SER A 45 -6.94 -8.63 -42.70
C SER A 45 -6.33 -7.22 -42.72
N ARG A 46 -5.31 -6.95 -43.55
CA ARG A 46 -4.77 -5.58 -43.72
C ARG A 46 -5.91 -4.64 -44.10
N ALA A 47 -6.42 -3.91 -43.12
CA ALA A 47 -7.50 -2.96 -43.33
C ALA A 47 -6.98 -1.82 -44.19
N ASP A 48 -7.78 -1.39 -45.15
CA ASP A 48 -7.59 -0.06 -45.72
C ASP A 48 -7.87 0.99 -44.62
N GLY A 49 -7.39 2.22 -44.84
CA GLY A 49 -7.51 3.25 -43.82
C GLY A 49 -8.97 3.64 -43.54
N ALA A 50 -9.88 3.51 -44.52
CA ALA A 50 -11.29 3.80 -44.31
C ALA A 50 -11.92 2.80 -43.33
N THR A 51 -11.60 1.52 -43.52
CA THR A 51 -12.03 0.42 -42.67
C THR A 51 -11.46 0.59 -41.27
N PHE A 52 -10.15 0.87 -41.14
CA PHE A 52 -9.51 1.12 -39.85
C PHE A 52 -10.16 2.29 -39.08
N LEU A 53 -10.41 3.42 -39.76
CA LEU A 53 -11.03 4.59 -39.12
C LEU A 53 -12.51 4.38 -38.76
N SER A 54 -13.18 3.42 -39.40
CA SER A 54 -14.56 3.03 -39.03
C SER A 54 -14.64 2.21 -37.74
N TRP A 55 -13.50 1.71 -37.25
CA TRP A 55 -13.45 0.87 -36.07
C TRP A 55 -13.51 1.67 -34.77
N ASP A 56 -14.00 1.04 -33.71
CA ASP A 56 -13.89 1.60 -32.37
C ASP A 56 -12.43 1.73 -31.91
N LYS A 57 -12.20 2.54 -30.87
CA LYS A 57 -10.85 2.84 -30.39
C LYS A 57 -10.10 1.58 -29.93
N ALA A 58 -10.78 0.64 -29.29
CA ALA A 58 -10.18 -0.60 -28.79
C ALA A 58 -9.69 -1.47 -29.96
N SER A 59 -10.45 -1.52 -31.04
CA SER A 59 -10.14 -2.27 -32.26
C SER A 59 -9.00 -1.63 -33.06
N GLN A 60 -8.98 -0.30 -33.16
CA GLN A 60 -7.86 0.43 -33.75
C GLN A 60 -6.57 0.18 -32.97
N GLU A 61 -6.62 0.25 -31.63
CA GLU A 61 -5.47 -0.02 -30.78
C GLU A 61 -4.98 -1.46 -30.92
N PHE A 62 -5.89 -2.43 -30.84
CA PHE A 62 -5.58 -3.85 -30.98
C PHE A 62 -4.87 -4.14 -32.31
N TYR A 63 -5.35 -3.54 -33.40
CA TYR A 63 -4.74 -3.67 -34.71
C TYR A 63 -3.30 -3.15 -34.75
N LEU A 64 -3.06 -1.94 -34.23
CA LEU A 64 -1.72 -1.36 -34.20
C LEU A 64 -0.74 -2.17 -33.34
N ARG A 65 -1.21 -2.75 -32.23
CA ARG A 65 -0.41 -3.63 -31.38
C ARG A 65 -0.09 -4.97 -32.06
N THR A 66 -1.03 -5.49 -32.84
CA THR A 66 -0.90 -6.80 -33.50
C THR A 66 0.05 -6.75 -34.71
N PHE A 67 -0.05 -5.71 -35.55
CA PHE A 67 0.67 -5.64 -36.83
C PHE A 67 2.02 -4.89 -36.79
N ARG A 68 2.57 -4.70 -35.58
CA ARG A 68 3.91 -4.16 -35.23
C ARG A 68 4.77 -3.61 -36.39
N ALA A 69 4.86 -2.29 -36.47
CA ALA A 69 6.10 -1.61 -36.88
C ALA A 69 6.87 -1.18 -35.61
N PRO A 70 8.21 -1.09 -35.63
CA PRO A 70 9.05 -0.81 -34.45
C PRO A 70 8.69 0.45 -33.66
N ASP A 71 7.93 1.38 -34.25
CA ASP A 71 7.52 2.66 -33.63
C ASP A 71 5.99 2.78 -33.43
N TYR A 72 5.26 1.67 -33.54
CA TYR A 72 3.79 1.65 -33.62
C TYR A 72 3.20 2.49 -34.77
N GLU A 73 4.01 2.97 -35.71
CA GLU A 73 3.57 3.77 -36.85
C GLU A 73 3.36 2.88 -38.09
N MET A 74 2.20 2.96 -38.74
CA MET A 74 1.95 2.27 -40.01
C MET A 74 1.25 3.19 -41.02
N SER A 75 1.54 3.01 -42.31
CA SER A 75 0.82 3.72 -43.37
C SER A 75 -0.37 2.89 -43.87
N LEU A 76 -1.55 3.51 -43.94
CA LEU A 76 -2.79 2.96 -44.46
C LEU A 76 -3.24 3.74 -45.70
N ASP A 77 -3.64 3.05 -46.76
CA ASP A 77 -4.25 3.68 -47.95
C ASP A 77 -5.75 3.89 -47.69
N VAL A 78 -6.27 5.12 -47.81
CA VAL A 78 -7.71 5.42 -47.76
C VAL A 78 -8.19 5.70 -49.18
N GLN A 79 -9.04 4.82 -49.70
CA GLN A 79 -9.72 5.03 -50.98
C GLN A 79 -11.18 5.41 -50.73
N GLU A 80 -11.48 6.71 -50.67
CA GLU A 80 -12.87 7.17 -50.67
C GLU A 80 -13.46 7.08 -52.07
N SER A 81 -14.69 6.56 -52.19
CA SER A 81 -15.39 6.46 -53.47
C SER A 81 -15.47 7.84 -54.15
N GLY A 82 -14.86 7.98 -55.33
CA GLY A 82 -14.84 9.22 -56.10
C GLY A 82 -13.74 10.23 -55.75
N LYS A 83 -12.80 9.91 -54.84
CA LYS A 83 -11.64 10.77 -54.51
C LYS A 83 -10.30 10.06 -54.79
N PRO A 84 -9.21 10.80 -55.07
CA PRO A 84 -7.88 10.21 -55.16
C PRO A 84 -7.50 9.56 -53.82
N SER A 85 -6.80 8.41 -53.89
CA SER A 85 -6.33 7.70 -52.69
C SER A 85 -5.45 8.61 -51.84
N VAL A 86 -5.81 8.79 -50.57
CA VAL A 86 -5.02 9.53 -49.59
C VAL A 86 -4.39 8.51 -48.64
N ARG A 87 -3.07 8.54 -48.52
CA ARG A 87 -2.36 7.73 -47.52
C ARG A 87 -2.39 8.44 -46.18
N TYR A 88 -2.70 7.70 -45.11
CA TYR A 88 -2.57 8.15 -43.73
C TYR A 88 -1.46 7.39 -43.05
N ASP A 89 -0.69 8.07 -42.21
CA ASP A 89 0.15 7.43 -41.21
C ASP A 89 -0.66 7.39 -39.90
N VAL A 90 -0.71 6.23 -39.26
CA VAL A 90 -1.39 6.01 -37.97
C VAL A 90 -0.39 5.51 -36.94
N ARG A 91 -0.55 5.89 -35.67
CA ARG A 91 0.32 5.43 -34.58
C ARG A 91 -0.37 5.27 -33.25
N LEU A 92 0.24 4.52 -32.34
CA LEU A 92 -0.20 4.42 -30.95
C LEU A 92 0.79 5.15 -30.03
N LEU A 93 0.35 6.21 -29.35
CA LEU A 93 1.18 6.97 -28.41
C LEU A 93 0.45 7.13 -27.08
N ASN A 94 1.03 6.65 -25.97
CA ASN A 94 0.43 6.69 -24.63
C ASN A 94 -1.00 6.13 -24.56
N GLY A 95 -1.29 5.14 -25.40
CA GLY A 95 -2.62 4.53 -25.49
C GLY A 95 -3.66 5.33 -26.27
N ASP A 96 -3.26 6.41 -26.94
CA ASP A 96 -4.09 7.12 -27.91
C ASP A 96 -3.69 6.75 -29.34
N VAL A 97 -4.69 6.41 -30.16
CA VAL A 97 -4.49 6.16 -31.59
C VAL A 97 -4.48 7.52 -32.27
N GLN A 98 -3.37 7.86 -32.91
CA GLN A 98 -3.21 9.10 -33.66
C GLN A 98 -3.14 8.81 -35.15
N SER A 99 -3.59 9.75 -35.97
CA SER A 99 -3.49 9.69 -37.43
C SER A 99 -3.04 11.03 -38.01
N LYS A 100 -2.40 10.99 -39.17
CA LYS A 100 -2.15 12.17 -40.01
C LYS A 100 -2.11 11.77 -41.49
N PRO A 101 -2.40 12.68 -42.43
CA PRO A 101 -2.13 12.41 -43.84
C PRO A 101 -0.62 12.26 -44.09
N ARG A 102 -0.24 11.31 -44.93
CA ARG A 102 1.16 11.01 -45.26
C ARG A 102 1.79 12.19 -46.01
N GLY A 103 2.99 12.58 -45.59
CA GLY A 103 3.69 13.77 -46.10
C GLY A 103 3.39 15.07 -45.36
N VAL A 104 2.46 15.06 -44.39
CA VAL A 104 2.23 16.18 -43.48
C VAL A 104 3.24 16.12 -42.31
N PRO A 105 3.74 17.28 -41.79
CA PRO A 105 4.74 17.32 -40.72
C PRO A 105 4.34 16.49 -39.48
N SER A 106 5.35 16.03 -38.73
CA SER A 106 5.13 15.27 -37.47
C SER A 106 4.39 16.07 -36.39
N SER A 107 4.28 17.39 -36.49
CA SER A 107 3.43 18.19 -35.58
C SER A 107 1.93 18.02 -35.84
N ALA A 108 1.51 17.41 -36.95
CA ALA A 108 0.11 17.28 -37.35
C ALA A 108 -0.58 15.98 -36.88
N TRP A 109 0.06 15.21 -35.97
CA TRP A 109 -0.60 14.06 -35.36
C TRP A 109 -1.80 14.51 -34.53
N ALA A 110 -2.99 14.00 -34.86
CA ALA A 110 -4.21 14.21 -34.09
C ALA A 110 -4.81 12.86 -33.71
N SER A 111 -5.62 12.80 -32.65
CA SER A 111 -6.37 11.58 -32.31
C SER A 111 -7.18 11.12 -33.52
N ALA A 112 -7.01 9.85 -33.90
CA ALA A 112 -7.75 9.27 -35.00
C ALA A 112 -9.24 9.26 -34.66
N PRO A 113 -10.13 9.60 -35.62
CA PRO A 113 -11.56 9.44 -35.40
C PRO A 113 -11.86 7.96 -35.11
N ALA A 114 -12.57 7.72 -34.01
CA ALA A 114 -13.07 6.38 -33.66
C ALA A 114 -14.47 6.22 -34.25
N GLY A 115 -14.67 5.16 -35.04
CA GLY A 115 -15.99 4.76 -35.48
C GLY A 115 -16.69 3.86 -34.46
N THR A 116 -17.72 3.14 -34.90
CA THR A 116 -18.57 2.29 -34.05
C THR A 116 -18.43 0.80 -34.34
N VAL A 117 -17.59 0.41 -35.29
CA VAL A 117 -17.43 -1.00 -35.68
C VAL A 117 -16.45 -1.68 -34.73
N SER A 118 -16.94 -2.59 -33.89
CA SER A 118 -16.06 -3.39 -33.03
C SER A 118 -15.52 -4.60 -33.80
N LYS A 119 -14.20 -4.76 -33.81
CA LYS A 119 -13.49 -5.92 -34.39
C LYS A 119 -12.80 -6.78 -33.34
N VAL A 120 -12.79 -6.32 -32.10
CA VAL A 120 -12.21 -7.05 -30.98
C VAL A 120 -13.36 -7.64 -30.17
N PRO A 121 -13.45 -8.97 -30.02
CA PRO A 121 -14.47 -9.59 -29.19
C PRO A 121 -14.43 -9.01 -27.78
N ALA A 122 -15.59 -8.78 -27.19
CA ALA A 122 -15.66 -8.47 -25.78
C ALA A 122 -15.21 -9.70 -24.97
N ILE A 123 -14.54 -9.48 -23.83
CA ILE A 123 -13.95 -10.55 -23.03
C ILE A 123 -14.95 -11.63 -22.57
N ASP A 124 -16.21 -11.25 -22.38
CA ASP A 124 -17.31 -12.14 -22.01
C ASP A 124 -17.82 -13.01 -23.18
N THR A 125 -17.54 -12.59 -24.41
CA THR A 125 -17.88 -13.33 -25.63
C THR A 125 -16.76 -14.25 -26.12
N LEU A 126 -15.52 -14.00 -25.71
CA LEU A 126 -14.33 -14.73 -26.14
C LEU A 126 -14.12 -16.01 -25.33
N THR A 127 -14.09 -17.17 -26.00
CA THR A 127 -13.79 -18.46 -25.34
C THR A 127 -12.29 -18.75 -25.34
N ALA A 128 -11.81 -19.55 -24.38
CA ALA A 128 -10.43 -20.01 -24.33
C ALA A 128 -10.03 -20.79 -25.59
N ALA A 129 -10.96 -21.59 -26.15
CA ALA A 129 -10.75 -22.33 -27.38
C ALA A 129 -10.55 -21.39 -28.57
N GLU A 130 -11.39 -20.36 -28.70
CA GLU A 130 -11.27 -19.34 -29.75
C GLU A 130 -9.97 -18.54 -29.60
N PHE A 131 -9.66 -18.07 -28.39
CA PHE A 131 -8.43 -17.31 -28.13
C PHE A 131 -7.17 -18.10 -28.47
N LYS A 132 -7.13 -19.42 -28.17
CA LYS A 132 -6.02 -20.31 -28.53
C LYS A 132 -5.80 -20.47 -30.03
N THR A 133 -6.81 -20.19 -30.86
CA THR A 133 -6.63 -20.22 -32.32
C THR A 133 -5.89 -18.99 -32.85
N TRP A 134 -5.81 -17.90 -32.08
CA TRP A 134 -5.17 -16.66 -32.51
C TRP A 134 -3.64 -16.78 -32.58
N GLN A 135 -3.01 -15.92 -33.39
CA GLN A 135 -1.55 -15.77 -33.40
C GLN A 135 -1.04 -15.24 -32.06
N LYS A 136 0.17 -15.63 -31.64
CA LYS A 136 0.77 -15.21 -30.36
C LYS A 136 0.83 -13.70 -30.18
N ASP A 137 1.14 -12.96 -31.25
CA ASP A 137 1.19 -11.49 -31.21
C ASP A 137 -0.20 -10.88 -30.99
N ALA A 138 -1.25 -11.48 -31.56
CA ALA A 138 -2.64 -11.09 -31.33
C ALA A 138 -3.11 -11.45 -29.91
N GLN A 139 -2.72 -12.62 -29.40
CA GLN A 139 -3.01 -13.01 -28.02
C GLN A 139 -2.36 -12.04 -27.02
N ALA A 140 -1.08 -11.72 -27.23
CA ALA A 140 -0.35 -10.77 -26.39
C ALA A 140 -0.93 -9.35 -26.48
N ALA A 141 -1.25 -8.88 -27.69
CA ALA A 141 -1.88 -7.57 -27.89
C ALA A 141 -3.24 -7.45 -27.21
N TYR A 142 -4.03 -8.53 -27.20
CA TYR A 142 -5.33 -8.57 -26.54
C TYR A 142 -5.19 -8.55 -25.01
N ILE A 143 -4.28 -9.36 -24.47
CA ILE A 143 -3.97 -9.33 -23.05
C ILE A 143 -3.49 -7.94 -22.65
N ASP A 144 -2.58 -7.31 -23.40
CA ASP A 144 -2.14 -5.94 -23.15
C ASP A 144 -3.29 -4.94 -23.15
N LEU A 145 -4.19 -5.03 -24.12
CA LEU A 145 -5.36 -4.17 -24.23
C LEU A 145 -6.28 -4.28 -22.99
N VAL A 146 -6.55 -5.51 -22.54
CA VAL A 146 -7.48 -5.80 -21.44
C VAL A 146 -6.83 -5.60 -20.06
N SER A 147 -5.54 -5.93 -19.92
CA SER A 147 -4.73 -5.91 -18.68
C SER A 147 -4.38 -4.52 -18.15
N ARG A 148 -4.75 -3.44 -18.85
CA ARG A 148 -4.54 -2.05 -18.39
C ARG A 148 -5.12 -1.76 -17.00
N THR A 149 -5.95 -2.65 -16.47
CA THR A 149 -6.49 -2.67 -15.10
C THR A 149 -5.65 -3.50 -14.11
N SER A 150 -4.32 -3.35 -14.11
CA SER A 150 -3.37 -3.81 -13.06
C SER A 150 -3.03 -5.31 -12.91
N VAL A 151 -3.53 -6.22 -13.77
CA VAL A 151 -3.18 -7.66 -13.68
C VAL A 151 -2.64 -8.20 -15.02
N PRO A 152 -1.47 -8.88 -15.06
CA PRO A 152 -0.82 -9.34 -16.30
C PRO A 152 -1.43 -10.65 -16.86
N GLY A 153 -2.76 -10.73 -16.98
CA GLY A 153 -3.43 -11.89 -17.57
C GLY A 153 -4.93 -11.71 -17.79
N ILE A 154 -5.54 -12.71 -18.43
CA ILE A 154 -6.99 -12.80 -18.66
C ILE A 154 -7.49 -14.20 -18.31
N ALA A 155 -8.73 -14.32 -17.83
CA ALA A 155 -9.41 -15.60 -17.63
C ALA A 155 -10.54 -15.74 -18.64
N LEU A 156 -10.52 -16.80 -19.44
CA LEU A 156 -11.52 -17.04 -20.49
C LEU A 156 -12.28 -18.35 -20.22
N SER A 157 -13.58 -18.35 -20.52
CA SER A 157 -14.42 -19.55 -20.39
C SER A 157 -13.97 -20.66 -21.33
N THR A 158 -13.89 -21.91 -20.86
CA THR A 158 -13.58 -23.06 -21.73
C THR A 158 -14.80 -23.56 -22.52
N GLY A 159 -15.98 -22.96 -22.32
CA GLY A 159 -17.26 -23.45 -22.86
C GLY A 159 -17.89 -24.57 -22.02
N THR A 160 -17.13 -25.19 -21.12
CA THR A 160 -17.66 -26.09 -20.08
C THR A 160 -18.09 -25.26 -18.88
N ALA A 161 -19.29 -25.53 -18.33
CA ALA A 161 -19.74 -24.86 -17.12
C ALA A 161 -18.67 -24.99 -16.02
N ASN A 162 -18.37 -23.88 -15.33
CA ASN A 162 -17.46 -23.85 -14.19
C ASN A 162 -15.98 -24.12 -14.49
N GLN A 163 -15.58 -24.05 -15.76
CA GLN A 163 -14.17 -24.13 -16.16
C GLN A 163 -13.74 -22.88 -16.91
N TYR A 164 -12.59 -22.35 -16.52
CA TYR A 164 -11.93 -21.25 -17.19
C TYR A 164 -10.45 -21.58 -17.37
N GLU A 165 -9.84 -20.93 -18.34
CA GLU A 165 -8.42 -21.01 -18.58
C GLU A 165 -7.84 -19.61 -18.47
N GLU A 166 -6.84 -19.49 -17.60
CA GLU A 166 -6.12 -18.24 -17.38
C GLU A 166 -4.91 -18.18 -18.31
N PHE A 167 -4.72 -17.05 -18.97
CA PHE A 167 -3.60 -16.77 -19.85
C PHE A 167 -2.78 -15.62 -19.27
N LEU A 168 -1.49 -15.84 -19.05
CA LEU A 168 -0.57 -14.84 -18.48
C LEU A 168 0.63 -14.62 -19.40
N ILE A 169 1.10 -13.37 -19.46
CA ILE A 169 2.37 -13.03 -20.10
C ILE A 169 3.46 -13.00 -19.03
N VAL A 170 4.33 -14.02 -19.02
CA VAL A 170 5.51 -14.07 -18.14
C VAL A 170 6.76 -13.61 -18.89
N ASP A 171 7.77 -13.14 -18.16
CA ASP A 171 9.07 -12.73 -18.70
C ASP A 171 9.02 -11.64 -19.79
N ARG A 172 8.18 -10.61 -19.61
CA ARG A 172 8.13 -9.48 -20.56
C ARG A 172 9.46 -8.72 -20.52
N ASP A 173 10.09 -8.52 -21.67
CA ASP A 173 11.29 -7.71 -21.76
C ASP A 173 10.99 -6.22 -21.46
N ALA A 174 12.02 -5.45 -21.14
CA ALA A 174 11.88 -4.03 -20.80
C ALA A 174 11.34 -3.15 -21.95
N LYS A 175 11.25 -3.69 -23.17
CA LYS A 175 10.75 -3.01 -24.38
C LYS A 175 9.30 -3.40 -24.72
N GLY A 176 8.65 -4.22 -23.91
CA GLY A 176 7.26 -4.64 -24.11
C GLY A 176 7.05 -5.65 -25.24
N GLY A 177 8.12 -6.26 -25.77
CA GLY A 177 8.08 -7.21 -26.87
C GLY A 177 8.78 -8.52 -26.53
N GLY A 178 8.02 -9.55 -26.15
CA GLY A 178 8.58 -10.92 -26.12
C GLY A 178 8.29 -11.77 -24.89
N GLY A 179 7.30 -11.41 -24.07
CA GLY A 179 6.90 -12.28 -22.95
C GLY A 179 6.37 -13.64 -23.43
N LYS A 180 6.69 -14.70 -22.69
CA LYS A 180 6.18 -16.05 -22.94
C LYS A 180 4.72 -16.12 -22.46
N LEU A 181 3.82 -16.50 -23.35
CA LEU A 181 2.43 -16.77 -22.98
C LEU A 181 2.33 -18.15 -22.33
N VAL A 182 1.82 -18.21 -21.10
CA VAL A 182 1.51 -19.44 -20.38
C VAL A 182 0.02 -19.51 -20.12
N SER A 183 -0.55 -20.72 -20.07
CA SER A 183 -1.93 -20.90 -19.64
C SER A 183 -2.06 -21.96 -18.54
N ARG A 184 -3.05 -21.77 -17.67
CA ARG A 184 -3.44 -22.73 -16.64
C ARG A 184 -4.95 -22.91 -16.62
N THR A 185 -5.41 -24.17 -16.56
CA THR A 185 -6.84 -24.48 -16.45
C THR A 185 -7.24 -24.46 -14.99
N ALA A 186 -8.31 -23.74 -14.66
CA ALA A 186 -8.87 -23.66 -13.32
C ALA A 186 -10.35 -24.08 -13.34
N THR A 187 -10.74 -24.85 -12.32
CA THR A 187 -12.12 -25.33 -12.16
C THR A 187 -12.72 -24.59 -10.97
N GLY A 188 -13.68 -23.69 -11.22
CA GLY A 188 -14.32 -22.87 -10.19
C GLY A 188 -15.75 -23.31 -9.96
N LEU A 189 -16.13 -23.69 -8.74
CA LEU A 189 -17.48 -24.15 -8.39
C LEU A 189 -18.54 -23.01 -8.47
N GLY A 190 -18.97 -22.58 -9.65
CA GLY A 190 -20.28 -21.92 -9.84
C GLY A 190 -20.35 -20.41 -10.11
N LEU A 191 -19.24 -19.69 -10.33
CA LEU A 191 -19.27 -18.27 -10.73
C LEU A 191 -18.34 -18.03 -11.92
N GLN A 192 -18.86 -17.45 -12.99
CA GLN A 192 -18.02 -16.89 -14.06
C GLN A 192 -17.29 -15.66 -13.49
N PRO A 193 -15.96 -15.53 -13.64
CA PRO A 193 -15.28 -14.28 -13.33
C PRO A 193 -15.83 -13.18 -14.23
N THR A 194 -16.39 -12.12 -13.65
CA THR A 194 -16.82 -10.95 -14.41
C THR A 194 -15.58 -10.17 -14.85
N ALA A 195 -15.57 -9.70 -16.09
CA ALA A 195 -14.54 -8.83 -16.65
C ALA A 195 -14.12 -7.72 -15.66
N GLY A 196 -12.84 -7.71 -15.24
CA GLY A 196 -12.30 -6.69 -14.35
C GLY A 196 -12.39 -6.96 -12.84
N MET A 197 -12.79 -8.17 -12.40
CA MET A 197 -12.57 -8.59 -11.01
C MET A 197 -11.10 -8.94 -10.77
N GLU A 198 -10.47 -8.22 -9.84
CA GLU A 198 -9.22 -8.59 -9.20
C GLU A 198 -9.45 -9.92 -8.45
N LEU A 199 -8.85 -11.01 -8.95
CA LEU A 199 -8.95 -12.31 -8.29
C LEU A 199 -7.95 -12.32 -7.13
N ASP A 200 -8.44 -12.07 -5.92
CA ASP A 200 -7.70 -12.27 -4.67
C ASP A 200 -7.28 -13.75 -4.58
N LEU A 201 -5.98 -14.00 -4.59
CA LEU A 201 -5.38 -15.33 -4.51
C LEU A 201 -5.28 -15.87 -3.07
N GLY A 202 -5.91 -15.24 -2.08
CA GLY A 202 -5.98 -15.70 -0.68
C GLY A 202 -7.32 -16.36 -0.32
N GLY A 203 -7.31 -17.65 0.01
CA GLY A 203 -8.52 -18.48 0.21
C GLY A 203 -9.45 -18.10 1.38
N GLY A 204 -10.76 -18.35 1.17
CA GLY A 204 -11.81 -18.39 2.19
C GLY A 204 -13.21 -18.15 1.61
N ARG A 205 -14.01 -19.22 1.45
CA ARG A 205 -15.43 -19.20 0.98
C ARG A 205 -16.39 -19.10 2.18
N PRO A 206 -17.57 -18.45 2.05
CA PRO A 206 -18.80 -19.20 1.69
C PRO A 206 -19.80 -18.46 0.78
N THR A 207 -20.92 -19.16 0.51
CA THR A 207 -21.85 -19.17 -0.64
C THR A 207 -23.14 -18.34 -0.49
N GLY A 208 -23.75 -17.90 -1.61
CA GLY A 208 -25.18 -17.51 -1.68
C GLY A 208 -25.65 -17.06 -3.07
N SER A 209 -26.84 -17.52 -3.50
CA SER A 209 -27.42 -17.58 -4.86
C SER A 209 -27.98 -16.29 -5.52
N ASN A 210 -27.89 -16.25 -6.85
CA ASN A 210 -28.55 -15.35 -7.84
C ASN A 210 -30.09 -15.63 -7.97
N PRO A 211 -30.98 -14.80 -8.59
CA PRO A 211 -30.87 -14.41 -10.01
C PRO A 211 -31.41 -13.02 -10.46
N LYS A 212 -30.73 -12.50 -11.50
CA LYS A 212 -31.23 -11.77 -12.69
C LYS A 212 -31.88 -10.38 -12.54
N GLY A 213 -31.09 -9.38 -12.97
CA GLY A 213 -31.59 -8.22 -13.72
C GLY A 213 -31.36 -6.87 -13.03
N ALA A 214 -30.14 -6.33 -13.08
CA ALA A 214 -29.93 -4.91 -12.79
C ALA A 214 -28.72 -4.36 -13.55
N VAL A 215 -29.02 -3.46 -14.48
CA VAL A 215 -28.10 -2.48 -15.02
C VAL A 215 -27.91 -1.42 -13.93
N ASP A 216 -26.92 -1.62 -13.06
CA ASP A 216 -26.22 -0.57 -12.32
C ASP A 216 -25.14 -1.24 -11.46
N GLY A 217 -23.94 -0.66 -11.44
CA GLY A 217 -22.72 -1.25 -10.85
C GLY A 217 -22.71 -1.37 -9.33
N GLN A 218 -23.70 -2.07 -8.77
CA GLN A 218 -23.87 -2.36 -7.36
C GLN A 218 -22.90 -3.48 -6.96
N ILE A 219 -22.00 -3.17 -6.04
CA ILE A 219 -21.11 -4.17 -5.44
C ILE A 219 -22.00 -5.17 -4.70
N ASP A 220 -21.83 -6.45 -5.02
CA ASP A 220 -22.54 -7.56 -4.37
C ASP A 220 -21.99 -7.72 -2.95
N ILE A 221 -22.42 -6.86 -2.04
CA ILE A 221 -22.12 -6.98 -0.61
C ILE A 221 -23.01 -8.14 -0.11
N PRO A 222 -22.48 -9.23 0.47
CA PRO A 222 -23.25 -10.43 0.83
C PRO A 222 -24.45 -10.19 1.76
N TYR A 223 -24.53 -9.00 2.34
CA TYR A 223 -25.54 -8.58 3.31
C TYR A 223 -26.47 -7.47 2.80
N TYR A 224 -26.31 -7.05 1.54
CA TYR A 224 -27.06 -5.95 0.94
C TYR A 224 -28.56 -6.25 0.77
N HIS A 225 -28.94 -7.52 0.91
CA HIS A 225 -30.31 -8.02 0.80
C HIS A 225 -30.92 -8.38 2.17
N LEU A 226 -30.17 -8.21 3.28
CA LEU A 226 -30.71 -8.46 4.60
C LEU A 226 -31.74 -7.37 4.99
N PRO A 227 -32.84 -7.73 5.66
CA PRO A 227 -33.75 -6.76 6.28
C PRO A 227 -32.97 -5.81 7.20
N GLY A 228 -33.06 -4.50 6.95
CA GLY A 228 -32.28 -3.45 7.65
C GLY A 228 -31.15 -2.82 6.83
N SER A 229 -30.78 -3.41 5.69
CA SER A 229 -29.86 -2.79 4.73
C SER A 229 -30.50 -1.62 3.98
N ALA A 230 -29.69 -0.71 3.43
CA ALA A 230 -30.15 0.51 2.78
C ALA A 230 -31.10 0.30 1.57
N SER A 231 -31.14 -0.90 0.98
CA SER A 231 -31.99 -1.25 -0.17
C SER A 231 -33.23 -2.08 0.18
N GLY A 232 -33.26 -2.74 1.35
CA GLY A 232 -34.36 -3.61 1.81
C GLY A 232 -35.64 -2.90 2.28
N ASN A 233 -35.73 -1.58 2.11
CA ASN A 233 -36.88 -0.71 2.37
C ASN A 233 -37.17 -0.31 3.84
N THR A 234 -37.43 0.99 3.98
CA THR A 234 -37.95 1.75 5.13
C THR A 234 -37.13 1.88 6.42
N GLY A 235 -35.84 2.23 6.34
CA GLY A 235 -35.11 2.72 7.52
C GLY A 235 -35.86 3.84 8.27
N ALA A 236 -36.63 4.67 7.57
CA ALA A 236 -37.48 5.70 8.19
C ALA A 236 -38.74 5.16 8.89
N LEU A 237 -39.50 4.21 8.32
CA LEU A 237 -40.66 3.62 9.04
C LEU A 237 -40.23 2.67 10.14
N ILE A 238 -39.13 1.92 9.98
CA ILE A 238 -38.62 1.05 11.04
C ILE A 238 -38.01 1.90 12.16
N SER A 239 -37.27 2.97 11.84
CA SER A 239 -36.81 3.94 12.85
C SER A 239 -37.98 4.62 13.55
N ALA A 240 -38.97 5.13 12.80
CA ALA A 240 -40.13 5.78 13.38
C ALA A 240 -41.02 4.81 14.16
N GLY A 241 -41.15 3.56 13.70
CA GLY A 241 -41.85 2.48 14.37
C GLY A 241 -41.11 2.02 15.63
N ALA A 242 -39.78 1.91 15.58
CA ALA A 242 -38.95 1.63 16.74
C ALA A 242 -38.98 2.79 17.74
N GLU A 243 -38.99 4.05 17.30
CA GLU A 243 -39.20 5.21 18.17
C GLU A 243 -40.63 5.27 18.73
N GLN A 244 -41.64 4.77 18.01
CA GLN A 244 -43.00 4.65 18.56
C GLN A 244 -43.11 3.53 19.59
N LEU A 245 -42.47 2.38 19.35
CA LEU A 245 -42.49 1.23 20.26
C LEU A 245 -41.55 1.42 21.46
N PHE A 246 -40.44 2.13 21.26
CA PHE A 246 -39.41 2.43 22.23
C PHE A 246 -39.06 3.92 22.16
N PRO A 247 -39.96 4.81 22.62
CA PRO A 247 -39.68 6.25 22.62
C PRO A 247 -38.42 6.53 23.40
N GLY A 248 -37.51 7.30 22.79
CA GLY A 248 -36.27 7.74 23.43
C GLY A 248 -36.58 8.43 24.75
N ILE A 249 -36.23 7.78 25.87
CA ILE A 249 -36.45 8.31 27.21
C ILE A 249 -35.27 9.24 27.54
N ASP A 250 -35.43 10.52 27.23
CA ASP A 250 -34.38 11.54 27.38
C ASP A 250 -34.36 12.19 28.77
N GLY A 251 -35.33 11.88 29.64
CA GLY A 251 -35.45 12.44 30.99
C GLY A 251 -35.89 13.90 31.03
N ILE A 252 -36.10 14.56 29.88
CA ILE A 252 -36.52 15.95 29.77
C ILE A 252 -37.91 16.04 29.17
N THR A 253 -38.05 15.65 27.90
CA THR A 253 -39.35 15.62 27.20
C THR A 253 -40.11 14.34 27.49
N THR A 254 -39.39 13.22 27.60
CA THR A 254 -39.95 11.90 27.85
C THR A 254 -39.41 11.39 29.18
N LYS A 255 -40.25 11.46 30.23
CA LYS A 255 -39.88 11.08 31.59
C LYS A 255 -40.43 9.72 31.96
N LEU A 256 -39.66 8.99 32.75
CA LEU A 256 -40.14 7.77 33.41
C LEU A 256 -41.24 8.11 34.45
N PRO A 257 -42.09 7.14 34.81
CA PRO A 257 -43.13 7.32 35.81
C PRO A 257 -42.59 7.90 37.12
N ALA A 258 -43.32 8.85 37.73
CA ALA A 258 -42.89 9.45 38.99
C ALA A 258 -42.83 8.44 40.16
N SER A 259 -43.59 7.34 40.08
CA SER A 259 -43.63 6.28 41.10
C SER A 259 -42.34 5.47 41.20
N THR A 260 -41.56 5.39 40.14
CA THR A 260 -40.26 4.69 40.10
C THR A 260 -39.08 5.63 40.31
N ARG A 261 -39.35 6.90 40.63
CA ARG A 261 -38.32 7.93 40.79
C ARG A 261 -37.54 7.70 42.10
N PRO A 262 -36.19 7.71 42.05
CA PRO A 262 -35.36 7.66 43.26
C PRO A 262 -35.69 8.79 44.24
N ALA A 263 -35.75 8.50 45.53
CA ALA A 263 -36.12 9.47 46.56
C ALA A 263 -35.12 10.63 46.64
N GLU A 264 -33.84 10.35 46.36
CA GLU A 264 -32.73 11.28 46.44
C GLU A 264 -32.69 12.26 45.25
N MET A 265 -33.61 12.12 44.28
CA MET A 265 -33.63 12.98 43.10
C MET A 265 -33.96 14.45 43.40
N SER A 266 -34.59 14.72 44.54
CA SER A 266 -34.82 16.08 45.06
C SER A 266 -33.69 16.61 45.93
N THR A 267 -32.69 15.78 46.27
CA THR A 267 -31.57 16.17 47.13
C THR A 267 -30.55 16.97 46.33
N ASP A 268 -30.20 18.16 46.82
CA ASP A 268 -29.14 18.98 46.25
C ASP A 268 -27.80 18.25 46.44
N PRO A 269 -27.01 18.03 45.37
CA PRO A 269 -25.76 17.29 45.43
C PRO A 269 -24.73 17.89 46.40
N THR A 270 -24.79 19.19 46.68
CA THR A 270 -23.91 19.88 47.64
C THR A 270 -24.25 19.57 49.10
N THR A 271 -25.43 19.02 49.36
CA THR A 271 -25.95 18.70 50.72
C THR A 271 -25.84 17.23 51.08
N ILE A 272 -25.31 16.39 50.20
CA ILE A 272 -25.19 14.94 50.41
C ILE A 272 -24.16 14.66 51.52
N ALA A 273 -24.64 14.18 52.67
CA ALA A 273 -23.80 13.90 53.84
C ALA A 273 -22.90 12.67 53.66
N ASP A 274 -23.44 11.61 53.03
CA ASP A 274 -22.69 10.40 52.68
C ASP A 274 -22.74 10.16 51.16
N VAL A 275 -21.71 10.66 50.48
CA VAL A 275 -21.61 10.57 49.02
C VAL A 275 -21.48 9.13 48.56
N ARG A 276 -20.83 8.26 49.35
CA ARG A 276 -20.70 6.84 48.98
C ARG A 276 -22.05 6.17 49.01
N LEU A 277 -22.83 6.41 50.07
CA LEU A 277 -24.19 5.91 50.20
C LEU A 277 -25.09 6.43 49.07
N PHE A 278 -24.95 7.69 48.66
CA PHE A 278 -25.70 8.22 47.52
C PHE A 278 -25.33 7.55 46.19
N LEU A 279 -24.04 7.27 45.95
CA LEU A 279 -23.60 6.68 44.68
C LEU A 279 -23.90 5.18 44.57
N GLU A 280 -23.68 4.45 45.65
CA GLU A 280 -23.77 2.99 45.70
C GLU A 280 -25.12 2.52 46.24
N GLY A 281 -25.75 3.26 47.14
CA GLY A 281 -26.90 2.80 47.93
C GLY A 281 -26.47 2.03 49.19
N ALA A 282 -27.36 1.88 50.16
CA ALA A 282 -27.06 1.22 51.46
C ALA A 282 -26.63 -0.25 51.32
N ASP A 283 -27.13 -0.91 50.29
CA ASP A 283 -26.91 -2.31 49.95
C ASP A 283 -26.26 -2.48 48.57
N GLY A 284 -25.68 -1.41 48.02
CA GLY A 284 -25.23 -1.38 46.62
C GLY A 284 -26.38 -1.25 45.60
N LYS A 285 -27.62 -1.03 46.06
CA LYS A 285 -28.80 -0.79 45.22
C LYS A 285 -29.43 0.55 45.57
N GLY A 286 -30.03 1.19 44.56
CA GLY A 286 -30.73 2.46 44.72
C GLY A 286 -29.83 3.70 44.71
N GLY A 287 -28.50 3.56 44.73
CA GLY A 287 -27.59 4.68 44.53
C GLY A 287 -27.59 5.19 43.08
N PHE A 288 -27.09 6.41 42.85
CA PHE A 288 -27.06 7.08 41.54
C PHE A 288 -26.57 6.18 40.41
N ASN A 289 -25.57 5.34 40.67
CA ASN A 289 -25.01 4.43 39.66
C ASN A 289 -25.97 3.32 39.20
N SER A 290 -26.96 2.99 40.03
CA SER A 290 -28.00 2.00 39.76
C SER A 290 -29.29 2.60 39.20
N TRP A 291 -29.40 3.94 39.16
CA TRP A 291 -30.56 4.61 38.59
C TRP A 291 -30.66 4.34 37.10
N HIS A 292 -31.89 4.34 36.60
CA HIS A 292 -32.12 4.38 35.16
C HIS A 292 -31.47 5.64 34.56
N THR A 293 -30.84 5.51 33.39
CA THR A 293 -30.12 6.60 32.70
C THR A 293 -30.97 7.87 32.54
N ALA A 294 -32.25 7.73 32.21
CA ALA A 294 -33.20 8.85 32.17
C ALA A 294 -33.28 9.65 33.49
N TYR A 295 -33.26 9.00 34.66
CA TYR A 295 -33.24 9.72 35.94
C TYR A 295 -31.88 10.35 36.21
N GLN A 296 -30.78 9.70 35.82
CA GLN A 296 -29.45 10.30 35.92
C GLN A 296 -29.35 11.57 35.06
N VAL A 297 -29.85 11.52 33.82
CA VAL A 297 -29.90 12.67 32.91
C VAL A 297 -30.79 13.78 33.48
N GLU A 298 -31.99 13.47 33.97
CA GLU A 298 -32.87 14.46 34.58
C GLU A 298 -32.22 15.10 35.83
N TYR A 299 -31.54 14.31 36.67
CA TYR A 299 -30.83 14.81 37.84
C TYR A 299 -29.66 15.73 37.46
N VAL A 300 -28.82 15.33 36.50
CA VAL A 300 -27.71 16.14 35.99
C VAL A 300 -28.22 17.39 35.28
N ASN A 301 -29.36 17.32 34.58
CA ASN A 301 -29.95 18.50 33.97
C ASN A 301 -30.50 19.48 35.02
N ARG A 302 -31.02 18.97 36.14
CA ARG A 302 -31.53 19.79 37.24
C ARG A 302 -30.43 20.47 38.05
N TRP A 303 -29.38 19.73 38.40
CA TRP A 303 -28.36 20.17 39.36
C TRP A 303 -26.99 20.45 38.75
N GLY A 304 -26.76 20.04 37.51
CA GLY A 304 -25.50 20.29 36.81
C GLY A 304 -25.31 21.77 36.50
N VAL A 305 -24.04 22.17 36.50
CA VAL A 305 -23.58 23.51 36.17
C VAL A 305 -23.46 23.66 34.64
N GLY A 306 -23.83 24.84 34.14
CA GLY A 306 -23.85 25.16 32.71
C GLY A 306 -25.23 25.65 32.25
N ALA A 307 -25.29 26.85 31.66
CA ALA A 307 -26.56 27.42 31.18
C ALA A 307 -27.15 26.64 30.00
N THR A 308 -26.28 26.07 29.16
CA THR A 308 -26.61 25.20 28.03
C THR A 308 -25.84 23.89 28.15
N ARG A 309 -26.28 22.86 27.43
CA ARG A 309 -25.47 21.64 27.29
C ARG A 309 -24.14 21.94 26.56
N PRO A 310 -23.06 21.22 26.86
CA PRO A 310 -22.97 20.12 27.83
C PRO A 310 -23.04 20.64 29.29
N LYS A 311 -23.77 19.92 30.15
CA LYS A 311 -23.90 20.24 31.58
C LYS A 311 -23.01 19.32 32.40
N THR A 312 -22.37 19.86 33.42
CA THR A 312 -21.44 19.10 34.27
C THR A 312 -21.96 19.04 35.70
N LEU A 313 -22.06 17.84 36.25
CA LEU A 313 -22.34 17.62 37.66
C LEU A 313 -21.10 17.02 38.32
N GLU A 314 -20.53 17.75 39.28
CA GLU A 314 -19.47 17.24 40.16
C GLU A 314 -20.05 17.03 41.56
N ILE A 315 -19.97 15.81 42.08
CA ILE A 315 -20.37 15.51 43.45
C ILE A 315 -19.11 15.46 44.31
N PRO A 316 -18.83 16.52 45.09
CA PRO A 316 -17.58 16.66 45.83
C PRO A 316 -17.48 15.64 46.95
N LYS A 317 -16.28 15.08 47.17
CA LYS A 317 -15.91 14.49 48.46
C LYS A 317 -14.83 15.36 49.08
N SER A 318 -15.14 15.93 50.23
CA SER A 318 -14.15 16.57 51.07
C SER A 318 -13.29 15.50 51.74
N THR A 319 -11.99 15.53 51.48
CA THR A 319 -11.01 14.72 52.19
C THR A 319 -10.01 15.64 52.85
N THR A 320 -9.66 15.38 54.10
CA THR A 320 -8.60 16.13 54.78
C THR A 320 -7.28 15.42 54.51
N ASN A 321 -6.30 16.10 53.91
CA ASN A 321 -4.98 15.52 53.70
C ASN A 321 -4.22 15.37 55.04
N ALA A 322 -3.06 14.72 55.03
CA ALA A 322 -2.24 14.50 56.23
C ALA A 322 -1.79 15.81 56.93
N ALA A 323 -1.86 16.95 56.23
CA ALA A 323 -1.54 18.28 56.76
C ALA A 323 -2.78 19.03 57.28
N GLY A 324 -3.94 18.40 57.38
CA GLY A 324 -5.17 19.06 57.84
C GLY A 324 -5.86 19.94 56.78
N GLN A 325 -5.32 20.02 55.56
CA GLN A 325 -5.93 20.79 54.46
C GLN A 325 -7.06 20.00 53.82
N LEU A 326 -8.21 20.66 53.65
CA LEU A 326 -9.33 20.12 52.92
C LEU A 326 -8.99 20.07 51.41
N THR A 327 -8.81 18.86 50.89
CA THR A 327 -8.73 18.58 49.45
C THR A 327 -10.08 18.07 48.97
N THR A 328 -10.77 18.87 48.16
CA THR A 328 -12.00 18.46 47.51
C THR A 328 -11.67 17.77 46.20
N ILE A 329 -11.98 16.47 46.13
CA ILE A 329 -11.90 15.68 44.91
C ILE A 329 -13.32 15.19 44.62
N PRO A 330 -13.88 15.42 43.42
CA PRO A 330 -15.18 14.87 43.09
C PRO A 330 -15.14 13.33 43.15
N LEU A 331 -16.08 12.72 43.86
CA LEU A 331 -16.23 11.26 43.89
C LEU A 331 -16.91 10.75 42.62
N MET A 332 -17.71 11.61 42.00
CA MET A 332 -18.37 11.39 40.73
C MET A 332 -18.43 12.69 39.94
N THR A 333 -18.19 12.58 38.65
CA THR A 333 -18.25 13.63 37.65
C THR A 333 -19.06 13.09 36.48
N ALA A 334 -20.19 13.70 36.23
CA ALA A 334 -21.07 13.35 35.13
C ALA A 334 -21.21 14.53 34.16
N VAL A 335 -21.03 14.27 32.87
CA VAL A 335 -21.16 15.26 31.80
C VAL A 335 -22.28 14.83 30.85
N LEU A 336 -23.27 15.69 30.67
CA LEU A 336 -24.37 15.46 29.74
C LEU A 336 -23.95 15.92 28.35
N SER A 337 -24.11 15.07 27.33
CA SER A 337 -23.72 15.37 25.95
C SER A 337 -24.45 16.61 25.40
N ALA A 338 -23.73 17.39 24.59
CA ALA A 338 -24.25 18.55 23.87
C ALA A 338 -25.10 18.16 22.66
N GLY A 339 -24.70 17.12 21.93
CA GLY A 339 -25.34 16.70 20.68
C GLY A 339 -26.36 15.58 20.86
N ASP A 340 -26.27 14.80 21.94
CA ASP A 340 -27.11 13.63 22.18
C ASP A 340 -27.78 13.71 23.55
N PRO A 341 -28.98 14.31 23.66
CA PRO A 341 -29.69 14.57 24.91
C PRO A 341 -29.71 13.45 25.97
N PRO A 342 -29.99 12.18 25.64
CA PRO A 342 -30.01 11.09 26.62
C PRO A 342 -28.62 10.61 27.05
N ARG A 343 -27.53 11.05 26.39
CA ARG A 343 -26.21 10.49 26.62
C ARG A 343 -25.50 11.18 27.78
N LEU A 344 -25.18 10.39 28.80
CA LEU A 344 -24.43 10.80 29.98
C LEU A 344 -23.05 10.14 30.00
N TYR A 345 -22.00 10.95 30.15
CA TYR A 345 -20.63 10.49 30.32
C TYR A 345 -20.25 10.52 31.80
N ARG A 346 -19.84 9.38 32.35
CA ARG A 346 -19.21 9.32 33.67
C ARG A 346 -17.71 9.36 33.51
N VAL A 347 -17.07 10.41 33.99
CA VAL A 347 -15.64 10.65 33.75
C VAL A 347 -14.78 9.58 34.43
N GLU A 348 -15.24 9.01 35.53
CA GLU A 348 -14.52 7.94 36.26
C GLU A 348 -14.43 6.63 35.46
N ALA A 349 -15.44 6.37 34.62
CA ALA A 349 -15.56 5.12 33.85
C ALA A 349 -15.14 5.28 32.38
N ILE A 350 -14.73 6.48 31.99
CA ILE A 350 -14.38 6.78 30.61
C ILE A 350 -13.12 6.03 30.19
N THR A 351 -13.16 5.45 29.00
CA THR A 351 -12.01 4.83 28.35
C THR A 351 -11.48 5.72 27.24
N LYS A 352 -10.28 5.40 26.73
CA LYS A 352 -9.75 6.05 25.51
C LYS A 352 -10.71 5.93 24.31
N GLN A 353 -11.35 4.77 24.16
CA GLN A 353 -12.26 4.51 23.06
C GLN A 353 -13.52 5.38 23.15
N ASP A 354 -14.03 5.62 24.37
CA ASP A 354 -15.16 6.52 24.56
C ASP A 354 -14.82 7.94 24.10
N PHE A 355 -13.63 8.45 24.45
CA PHE A 355 -13.15 9.75 23.97
C PHE A 355 -13.05 9.84 22.45
N ALA A 356 -12.53 8.80 21.80
CA ALA A 356 -12.40 8.77 20.34
C ALA A 356 -13.75 8.87 19.61
N LEU A 357 -14.83 8.42 20.25
CA LEU A 357 -16.20 8.47 19.72
C LEU A 357 -17.00 9.70 20.17
N MET A 358 -16.47 10.50 21.11
CA MET A 358 -17.15 11.69 21.61
C MET A 358 -17.07 12.86 20.60
N PRO A 359 -18.16 13.62 20.42
CA PRO A 359 -18.09 14.91 19.75
C PRO A 359 -17.09 15.85 20.43
N LYS A 360 -16.44 16.72 19.65
CA LYS A 360 -15.43 17.66 20.17
C LYS A 360 -15.95 18.50 21.34
N ALA A 361 -17.19 18.98 21.28
CA ALA A 361 -17.80 19.77 22.35
C ALA A 361 -17.87 18.99 23.67
N ASP A 362 -18.21 17.70 23.59
CA ASP A 362 -18.30 16.81 24.76
C ASP A 362 -16.91 16.46 25.29
N GLN A 363 -15.95 16.20 24.40
CA GLN A 363 -14.55 15.99 24.79
C GLN A 363 -14.01 17.21 25.56
N THR A 364 -14.25 18.43 25.07
CA THR A 364 -13.83 19.67 25.75
C THR A 364 -14.46 19.77 27.14
N ALA A 365 -15.75 19.47 27.26
CA ALA A 365 -16.46 19.55 28.53
C ALA A 365 -15.96 18.54 29.55
N VAL A 366 -15.74 17.29 29.13
CA VAL A 366 -15.14 16.25 29.97
C VAL A 366 -13.71 16.62 30.35
N ALA A 367 -12.92 17.11 29.41
CA ALA A 367 -11.52 17.46 29.63
C ALA A 367 -11.33 18.65 30.58
N ALA A 368 -12.33 19.51 30.70
CA ALA A 368 -12.33 20.64 31.63
C ALA A 368 -12.65 20.23 33.08
N THR A 369 -13.12 19.00 33.32
CA THR A 369 -13.49 18.54 34.67
C THR A 369 -12.27 18.30 35.55
N VAL A 370 -12.42 18.55 36.86
CA VAL A 370 -11.31 18.40 37.82
C VAL A 370 -10.84 16.96 37.90
N PHE A 371 -11.78 16.00 37.85
CA PHE A 371 -11.45 14.57 37.88
C PHE A 371 -10.61 14.15 36.68
N PHE A 372 -10.96 14.64 35.48
CA PHE A 372 -10.21 14.30 34.29
C PHE A 372 -8.77 14.79 34.37
N LEU A 373 -8.57 16.09 34.64
CA LEU A 373 -7.25 16.71 34.71
C LEU A 373 -6.34 16.08 35.76
N LYS A 374 -6.88 15.68 36.92
CA LYS A 374 -6.08 15.11 38.02
C LYS A 374 -5.77 13.63 37.85
N TYR A 375 -6.68 12.85 37.27
CA TYR A 375 -6.57 11.38 37.29
C TYR A 375 -6.58 10.79 35.88
N LYS A 376 -7.63 11.04 35.10
CA LYS A 376 -7.84 10.34 33.82
C LYS A 376 -6.87 10.79 32.73
N GLN A 377 -6.42 12.03 32.76
CA GLN A 377 -5.45 12.54 31.80
C GLN A 377 -4.16 11.69 31.83
N THR A 378 -3.61 11.46 33.01
CA THR A 378 -2.40 10.64 33.20
C THR A 378 -2.71 9.15 33.01
N GLU A 379 -3.78 8.63 33.60
CA GLU A 379 -4.18 7.21 33.51
C GLU A 379 -4.34 6.76 32.05
N LEU A 380 -5.02 7.58 31.24
CA LEU A 380 -5.28 7.29 29.84
C LEU A 380 -4.18 7.80 28.91
N ASN A 381 -3.09 8.40 29.42
CA ASN A 381 -2.06 9.04 28.60
C ASN A 381 -2.64 9.97 27.51
N LEU A 382 -3.53 10.85 27.95
CA LEU A 382 -4.22 11.83 27.14
C LEU A 382 -3.72 13.25 27.44
N THR A 383 -3.87 14.17 26.50
CA THR A 383 -3.51 15.58 26.66
C THR A 383 -4.53 16.48 25.96
N THR A 384 -4.84 17.63 26.55
CA THR A 384 -5.58 18.73 25.91
C THR A 384 -4.66 19.65 25.12
N ASP A 385 -3.35 19.57 25.36
CA ASP A 385 -2.35 20.32 24.63
C ASP A 385 -1.89 19.54 23.39
N ALA A 386 -2.26 20.07 22.22
CA ALA A 386 -1.88 19.55 20.92
C ALA A 386 -0.57 20.18 20.37
N THR A 387 0.09 21.07 21.11
CA THR A 387 1.22 21.87 20.63
C THR A 387 2.37 20.99 20.16
N ASP A 388 2.81 20.03 20.98
CA ASP A 388 3.89 19.11 20.63
C ASP A 388 3.57 18.31 19.35
N ALA A 389 2.36 17.78 19.25
CA ALA A 389 1.90 17.01 18.10
C ALA A 389 1.89 17.87 16.81
N LYS A 390 1.38 19.10 16.90
CA LYS A 390 1.37 20.06 15.77
C LYS A 390 2.78 20.48 15.37
N ALA A 391 3.68 20.66 16.33
CA ALA A 391 5.08 20.96 16.07
C ALA A 391 5.76 19.80 15.30
N GLN A 392 5.51 18.55 15.69
CA GLN A 392 6.03 17.38 14.98
C GLN A 392 5.46 17.24 13.56
N LEU A 393 4.16 17.46 13.36
CA LEU A 393 3.56 17.49 12.02
C LEU A 393 4.17 18.59 11.15
N THR A 394 4.39 19.77 11.71
CA THR A 394 5.02 20.90 11.02
C THR A 394 6.46 20.56 10.64
N ALA A 395 7.24 19.99 11.57
CA ALA A 395 8.62 19.58 11.31
C ALA A 395 8.71 18.52 10.19
N LEU A 396 7.80 17.54 10.19
CA LEU A 396 7.76 16.53 9.13
C LEU A 396 7.31 17.13 7.79
N ARG A 397 6.33 18.04 7.78
CA ARG A 397 5.91 18.79 6.57
C ARG A 397 7.08 19.60 6.00
N THR A 398 7.82 20.32 6.83
CA THR A 398 9.03 21.04 6.45
C THR A 398 10.06 20.08 5.88
N ASN A 399 10.34 18.96 6.54
CA ASN A 399 11.30 17.97 6.05
C ASN A 399 10.90 17.37 4.68
N LEU A 400 9.60 17.11 4.47
CA LEU A 400 9.07 16.64 3.18
C LEU A 400 9.22 17.68 2.06
N ASN A 401 9.05 18.97 2.34
CA ASN A 401 9.20 20.04 1.36
C ASN A 401 10.66 20.38 1.10
N ASP A 402 11.46 20.42 2.17
CA ASP A 402 12.79 21.01 2.16
C ASP A 402 13.91 20.00 2.06
N ASN A 403 13.70 18.70 2.25
CA ASN A 403 14.79 17.71 2.24
C ASN A 403 14.46 16.46 1.45
N LEU A 404 13.23 15.93 1.56
CA LEU A 404 12.85 14.69 0.89
C LEU A 404 12.35 14.94 -0.53
N PHE A 405 12.54 13.95 -1.40
CA PHE A 405 12.05 13.97 -2.79
C PHE A 405 12.46 15.22 -3.59
N LYS A 406 13.62 15.80 -3.30
CA LYS A 406 14.16 16.90 -4.12
C LYS A 406 14.56 16.35 -5.47
N THR A 407 13.84 16.72 -6.52
CA THR A 407 14.26 16.44 -7.89
C THR A 407 15.40 17.38 -8.24
N THR A 408 16.57 16.84 -8.59
CA THR A 408 17.63 17.60 -9.29
C THR A 408 17.40 17.63 -10.81
N GLY A 409 16.17 17.38 -11.30
CA GLY A 409 15.85 17.32 -12.73
C GLY A 409 14.35 17.39 -13.05
N THR A 410 14.00 17.27 -14.34
CA THR A 410 12.64 17.46 -14.90
C THR A 410 11.67 16.30 -14.67
N ASN A 411 12.02 15.28 -13.86
CA ASN A 411 11.13 14.14 -13.62
C ASN A 411 9.98 14.55 -12.68
N PRO A 412 8.70 14.47 -13.13
CA PRO A 412 7.54 14.93 -12.36
C PRO A 412 7.24 14.08 -11.11
N THR A 413 7.90 12.93 -10.95
CA THR A 413 7.60 11.93 -9.92
C THR A 413 7.87 12.39 -8.49
N GLY A 414 8.83 13.29 -8.25
CA GLY A 414 9.14 13.74 -6.88
C GLY A 414 8.02 14.55 -6.21
N ALA A 415 7.26 15.32 -6.99
CA ALA A 415 6.13 16.09 -6.49
C ALA A 415 4.96 15.17 -6.10
N ASP A 416 4.64 14.20 -6.95
CA ASP A 416 3.57 13.23 -6.70
C ASP A 416 3.84 12.38 -5.45
N VAL A 417 5.10 11.95 -5.27
CA VAL A 417 5.49 11.17 -4.08
C VAL A 417 5.35 12.00 -2.81
N ARG A 418 5.84 13.24 -2.84
CA ARG A 418 5.70 14.18 -1.72
C ARG A 418 4.23 14.40 -1.37
N GLN A 419 3.37 14.58 -2.37
CA GLN A 419 1.95 14.84 -2.17
C GLN A 419 1.25 13.70 -1.43
N VAL A 420 1.60 12.44 -1.70
CA VAL A 420 1.03 11.28 -0.99
C VAL A 420 1.22 11.40 0.53
N PHE A 421 2.40 11.80 0.99
CA PHE A 421 2.68 11.97 2.42
C PHE A 421 2.10 13.27 2.99
N LEU A 422 2.05 14.35 2.21
CA LEU A 422 1.40 15.59 2.61
C LEU A 422 -0.11 15.40 2.83
N ASP A 423 -0.77 14.62 1.98
CA ASP A 423 -2.17 14.23 2.14
C ASP A 423 -2.38 13.44 3.43
N GLN A 424 -1.50 12.46 3.71
CA GLN A 424 -1.55 11.70 4.96
C GLN A 424 -1.34 12.58 6.20
N LEU A 425 -0.44 13.56 6.15
CA LEU A 425 -0.26 14.56 7.21
C LEU A 425 -1.50 15.43 7.40
N ALA A 426 -2.14 15.88 6.32
CA ALA A 426 -3.36 16.68 6.39
C ALA A 426 -4.52 15.92 7.05
N MET A 427 -4.64 14.62 6.79
CA MET A 427 -5.61 13.76 7.47
C MET A 427 -5.32 13.63 8.97
N LEU A 428 -4.05 13.48 9.37
CA LEU A 428 -3.65 13.48 10.79
C LEU A 428 -3.92 14.83 11.47
N GLU A 429 -3.60 15.94 10.80
CA GLU A 429 -3.87 17.29 11.28
C GLU A 429 -5.37 17.52 11.47
N THR A 430 -6.20 17.04 10.55
CA THR A 430 -7.67 17.11 10.66
C THR A 430 -8.18 16.33 11.86
N LYS A 431 -7.67 15.13 12.11
CA LYS A 431 -8.03 14.35 13.31
C LYS A 431 -7.64 15.07 14.60
N ILE A 432 -6.46 15.67 14.65
CA ILE A 432 -6.01 16.46 15.80
C ILE A 432 -6.90 17.69 15.98
N ASN A 433 -7.19 18.44 14.91
CA ASN A 433 -8.05 19.62 15.01
C ASN A 433 -9.51 19.27 15.31
N GLY A 434 -9.95 18.05 14.97
CA GLY A 434 -11.29 17.52 15.22
C GLY A 434 -11.53 17.03 16.64
N SER A 435 -10.47 16.78 17.42
CA SER A 435 -10.56 16.35 18.82
C SER A 435 -10.19 17.49 19.77
N ALA A 436 -10.66 17.41 21.02
CA ALA A 436 -10.24 18.30 22.11
C ALA A 436 -9.23 17.62 23.04
N VAL A 437 -9.19 16.30 23.01
CA VAL A 437 -8.28 15.46 23.78
C VAL A 437 -7.56 14.52 22.85
N HIS A 438 -6.27 14.31 23.09
CA HIS A 438 -5.36 13.61 22.21
C HIS A 438 -4.55 12.57 22.97
N SER A 439 -4.30 11.40 22.37
CA SER A 439 -3.24 10.54 22.90
C SER A 439 -1.90 10.98 22.35
N LYS A 440 -1.04 11.51 23.22
CA LYS A 440 0.30 11.98 22.84
C LYS A 440 1.14 10.86 22.23
N GLY A 441 1.09 9.66 22.83
CA GLY A 441 1.81 8.50 22.33
C GLY A 441 1.36 8.10 20.93
N GLU A 442 0.06 7.90 20.72
CA GLU A 442 -0.48 7.41 19.45
C GLU A 442 -0.26 8.39 18.29
N ILE A 443 -0.33 9.70 18.55
CA ILE A 443 -0.03 10.71 17.52
C ILE A 443 1.47 10.70 17.18
N ASN A 444 2.35 10.68 18.19
CA ASN A 444 3.78 10.65 17.97
C ASN A 444 4.19 9.37 17.21
N ASP A 445 3.59 8.24 17.54
CA ASP A 445 3.81 6.96 16.86
C ASP A 445 3.34 7.02 15.40
N ALA A 446 2.17 7.62 15.14
CA ALA A 446 1.65 7.82 13.78
C ALA A 446 2.55 8.75 12.95
N VAL A 447 3.03 9.85 13.52
CA VAL A 447 3.96 10.79 12.85
C VAL A 447 5.31 10.13 12.60
N LYS A 448 5.84 9.39 13.58
CA LYS A 448 7.10 8.64 13.43
C LYS A 448 6.99 7.59 12.33
N ALA A 449 5.93 6.77 12.33
CA ALA A 449 5.71 5.76 11.30
C ALA A 449 5.62 6.40 9.90
N LEU A 450 4.93 7.53 9.77
CA LEU A 450 4.86 8.26 8.51
C LEU A 450 6.23 8.81 8.06
N SER A 451 7.01 9.35 9.01
CA SER A 451 8.36 9.83 8.77
C SER A 451 9.30 8.73 8.30
N GLU A 452 9.23 7.54 8.93
CA GLU A 452 10.04 6.38 8.57
C GLU A 452 9.70 5.86 7.17
N ARG A 453 8.41 5.77 6.82
CA ARG A 453 7.97 5.39 5.46
C ARG A 453 8.37 6.42 4.41
N ALA A 454 8.22 7.71 4.71
CA ALA A 454 8.65 8.79 3.81
C ALA A 454 10.17 8.78 3.58
N THR A 455 10.95 8.61 4.64
CA THR A 455 12.42 8.51 4.57
C THR A 455 12.82 7.30 3.73
N ARG A 456 12.21 6.14 3.99
CA ARG A 456 12.44 4.92 3.20
C ARG A 456 12.20 5.15 1.72
N LEU A 457 11.04 5.66 1.36
CA LEU A 457 10.70 5.89 -0.04
C LEU A 457 11.59 6.95 -0.68
N SER A 458 12.01 7.98 0.07
CA SER A 458 12.97 8.99 -0.41
C SER A 458 14.34 8.40 -0.68
N THR A 459 14.85 7.50 0.17
CA THR A 459 16.13 6.83 -0.08
C THR A 459 16.08 5.98 -1.36
N PHE A 460 14.97 5.27 -1.59
CA PHE A 460 14.75 4.54 -2.84
C PHE A 460 14.59 5.46 -4.06
N PHE A 461 13.92 6.60 -3.89
CA PHE A 461 13.78 7.63 -4.93
C PHE A 461 15.14 8.20 -5.34
N ASP A 462 15.98 8.54 -4.37
CA ASP A 462 17.32 9.09 -4.62
C ASP A 462 18.23 8.06 -5.29
N ALA A 463 18.17 6.80 -4.85
CA ALA A 463 18.88 5.69 -5.48
C ALA A 463 18.41 5.48 -6.93
N ARG A 464 17.09 5.48 -7.18
CA ARG A 464 16.52 5.44 -8.52
C ARG A 464 17.06 6.58 -9.40
N ASN A 465 17.05 7.82 -8.91
CA ASN A 465 17.51 8.97 -9.69
C ASN A 465 19.01 8.88 -10.00
N LYS A 466 19.83 8.36 -9.07
CA LYS A 466 21.25 8.09 -9.31
C LYS A 466 21.47 7.00 -10.36
N ALA A 467 20.59 6.00 -10.42
CA ALA A 467 20.64 4.94 -11.43
C ALA A 467 20.10 5.38 -12.81
N GLU A 468 19.16 6.34 -12.85
CA GLU A 468 18.60 6.90 -14.09
C GLU A 468 19.41 8.06 -14.67
N GLY A 469 20.05 8.84 -13.79
CA GLY A 469 20.95 9.91 -14.20
C GLY A 469 21.93 9.34 -15.21
N LYS A 470 22.07 10.01 -16.37
CA LYS A 470 23.04 9.64 -17.41
C LYS A 470 24.41 9.63 -16.76
N SER A 471 24.80 8.48 -16.22
CA SER A 471 26.15 8.25 -15.74
C SER A 471 27.07 8.73 -16.85
N PRO A 472 27.97 9.69 -16.59
CA PRO A 472 28.93 10.09 -17.60
C PRO A 472 29.57 8.80 -18.07
N ASN A 473 29.37 8.47 -19.34
CA ASN A 473 29.93 7.26 -19.90
C ASN A 473 31.44 7.40 -19.80
N VAL A 474 32.04 6.73 -18.83
CA VAL A 474 33.48 6.68 -18.71
C VAL A 474 33.94 5.72 -19.80
N ASN A 475 34.35 6.30 -20.93
CA ASN A 475 35.03 5.54 -21.97
C ASN A 475 36.42 5.20 -21.42
N LEU A 476 36.60 3.96 -20.96
CA LEU A 476 37.95 3.43 -20.77
C LEU A 476 38.53 3.16 -22.15
N LYS A 477 39.63 3.83 -22.48
CA LYS A 477 40.45 3.47 -23.64
C LYS A 477 41.50 2.49 -23.16
N VAL A 478 41.51 1.30 -23.74
CA VAL A 478 42.65 0.39 -23.67
C VAL A 478 43.40 0.59 -24.98
N ASP A 479 44.70 0.89 -24.90
CA ASP A 479 45.51 1.20 -26.08
C ASP A 479 45.57 0.00 -27.04
N ALA A 480 45.54 0.31 -28.34
CA ALA A 480 45.70 -0.61 -29.46
C ALA A 480 44.54 -1.58 -29.79
N GLY A 481 43.32 -1.04 -29.87
CA GLY A 481 42.28 -1.57 -30.77
C GLY A 481 41.19 -2.41 -30.09
N PHE A 482 39.95 -1.95 -30.33
CA PHE A 482 38.64 -2.54 -30.01
C PHE A 482 38.00 -2.25 -28.64
N LEU A 483 36.75 -1.78 -28.78
CA LEU A 483 35.61 -1.67 -27.84
C LEU A 483 35.67 -0.59 -26.75
N THR A 484 34.92 0.50 -26.99
CA THR A 484 34.52 1.47 -25.96
C THR A 484 33.42 0.87 -25.08
N THR A 485 33.77 -0.02 -24.17
CA THR A 485 32.81 -0.55 -23.19
C THR A 485 32.56 0.55 -22.16
N GLN A 486 31.39 1.19 -22.24
CA GLN A 486 31.01 2.26 -21.33
C GLN A 486 30.68 1.68 -19.96
N PHE A 487 31.51 1.98 -18.96
CA PHE A 487 31.21 1.61 -17.58
C PHE A 487 30.14 2.56 -17.04
N LYS A 488 29.07 1.98 -16.50
CA LYS A 488 28.07 2.75 -15.76
C LYS A 488 28.71 3.19 -14.44
N THR A 489 28.74 4.49 -14.15
CA THR A 489 28.96 4.98 -12.78
C THR A 489 27.68 4.77 -11.95
N ASN A 490 27.78 4.89 -10.63
CA ASN A 490 26.67 4.69 -9.68
C ASN A 490 26.10 3.27 -9.68
N VAL A 491 26.98 2.25 -9.78
CA VAL A 491 26.55 0.86 -9.70
C VAL A 491 26.15 0.54 -8.26
N MET A 492 24.85 0.29 -8.03
CA MET A 492 24.29 -0.02 -6.71
C MET A 492 23.71 -1.42 -6.59
N SER A 493 23.52 -2.12 -7.71
CA SER A 493 23.03 -3.49 -7.78
C SER A 493 23.59 -4.18 -9.03
N LEU A 494 23.59 -5.52 -9.03
CA LEU A 494 24.12 -6.34 -10.14
C LEU A 494 23.40 -6.10 -11.47
N ASP A 495 22.15 -5.66 -11.43
CA ASP A 495 21.32 -5.38 -12.62
C ASP A 495 21.34 -3.89 -13.03
N GLY A 496 22.31 -3.12 -12.53
CA GLY A 496 22.46 -1.70 -12.86
C GLY A 496 21.29 -0.84 -12.37
N GLY A 497 20.72 -1.16 -11.21
CA GLY A 497 19.64 -0.43 -10.55
C GLY A 497 18.23 -0.80 -10.99
N ALA A 498 18.04 -1.83 -11.83
CA ALA A 498 16.71 -2.21 -12.31
C ALA A 498 15.78 -2.67 -11.16
N THR A 499 16.26 -3.55 -10.29
CA THR A 499 15.56 -3.99 -9.07
C THR A 499 15.25 -2.83 -8.14
N VAL A 500 16.19 -1.89 -7.93
CA VAL A 500 15.97 -0.71 -7.07
C VAL A 500 14.85 0.19 -7.61
N ARG A 501 14.81 0.41 -8.93
CA ARG A 501 13.74 1.18 -9.58
C ARG A 501 12.38 0.50 -9.43
N SER A 502 12.32 -0.81 -9.71
CA SER A 502 11.11 -1.60 -9.52
C SER A 502 10.65 -1.56 -8.06
N GLY A 503 11.57 -1.66 -7.10
CA GLY A 503 11.26 -1.60 -5.68
C GLY A 503 10.68 -0.26 -5.26
N PHE A 504 11.24 0.85 -5.76
CA PHE A 504 10.66 2.18 -5.58
C PHE A 504 9.23 2.25 -6.12
N ASP A 505 8.99 1.81 -7.36
CA ASP A 505 7.67 1.92 -8.00
C ASP A 505 6.60 1.12 -7.24
N VAL A 506 6.96 -0.08 -6.78
CA VAL A 506 6.09 -0.92 -5.93
C VAL A 506 5.77 -0.21 -4.61
N MET A 507 6.79 0.25 -3.88
CA MET A 507 6.57 0.92 -2.59
C MET A 507 5.74 2.20 -2.74
N PHE A 508 6.01 2.99 -3.78
CA PHE A 508 5.24 4.20 -4.06
C PHE A 508 3.77 3.90 -4.37
N GLN A 509 3.50 2.87 -5.16
CA GLN A 509 2.12 2.47 -5.46
C GLN A 509 1.38 2.02 -4.20
N GLN A 510 2.03 1.29 -3.31
CA GLN A 510 1.40 0.88 -2.04
C GLN A 510 1.16 2.06 -1.10
N GLU A 511 2.03 3.08 -1.07
CA GLU A 511 1.78 4.31 -0.30
C GLU A 511 0.57 5.10 -0.83
N LYS A 512 0.35 5.12 -2.16
CA LYS A 512 -0.90 5.67 -2.72
C LYS A 512 -2.11 4.90 -2.23
N THR A 513 -2.06 3.57 -2.24
CA THR A 513 -3.14 2.71 -1.72
C THR A 513 -3.43 3.01 -0.25
N ILE A 514 -2.41 3.12 0.60
CA ILE A 514 -2.57 3.45 2.03
C ILE A 514 -3.25 4.81 2.21
N ARG A 515 -2.80 5.83 1.47
CA ARG A 515 -3.42 7.17 1.47
C ARG A 515 -4.89 7.09 1.05
N ASP A 516 -5.18 6.42 -0.04
CA ASP A 516 -6.53 6.36 -0.62
C ASP A 516 -7.50 5.63 0.32
N ILE A 517 -7.04 4.57 0.99
CA ILE A 517 -7.78 3.90 2.06
C ILE A 517 -8.03 4.82 3.23
N ALA A 518 -7.01 5.54 3.71
CA ALA A 518 -7.16 6.48 4.82
C ALA A 518 -8.18 7.58 4.49
N ARG A 519 -8.14 8.10 3.26
CA ARG A 519 -9.11 9.08 2.74
C ARG A 519 -10.51 8.48 2.67
N SER A 520 -10.66 7.26 2.16
CA SER A 520 -11.95 6.55 2.12
C SER A 520 -12.56 6.38 3.50
N ARG A 521 -11.75 6.01 4.52
CA ARG A 521 -12.22 5.91 5.91
C ARG A 521 -12.67 7.25 6.47
N GLU A 522 -11.94 8.33 6.19
CA GLU A 522 -12.33 9.67 6.62
C GLU A 522 -13.64 10.12 5.98
N VAL A 523 -13.82 9.84 4.69
CA VAL A 523 -15.08 10.13 3.98
C VAL A 523 -16.22 9.31 4.56
N ALA A 524 -16.02 8.02 4.84
CA ALA A 524 -17.03 7.18 5.48
C ALA A 524 -17.39 7.67 6.89
N ALA A 525 -16.41 8.18 7.64
CA ALA A 525 -16.62 8.69 9.00
C ALA A 525 -17.29 10.06 9.04
N THR A 526 -16.96 10.95 8.09
CA THR A 526 -17.41 12.36 8.13
C THR A 526 -18.50 12.70 7.13
N GLY A 527 -18.70 11.88 6.09
CA GLY A 527 -19.55 12.18 4.95
C GLY A 527 -18.99 13.25 4.00
N THR A 528 -17.76 13.72 4.22
CA THR A 528 -17.12 14.80 3.43
C THR A 528 -15.71 14.41 3.01
N MET A 529 -15.26 14.85 1.83
CA MET A 529 -13.88 14.65 1.40
C MET A 529 -13.00 15.81 1.88
N LEU A 530 -11.78 15.50 2.31
CA LEU A 530 -10.74 16.52 2.33
C LEU A 530 -10.21 16.76 0.92
N ALA A 531 -10.11 18.02 0.55
CA ALA A 531 -9.32 18.50 -0.58
C ALA A 531 -7.84 18.64 -0.18
N ALA A 532 -6.96 18.73 -1.17
CA ALA A 532 -5.51 18.84 -0.97
C ALA A 532 -5.10 20.12 -0.20
N ASP A 533 -5.93 21.16 -0.21
CA ASP A 533 -5.74 22.40 0.54
C ASP A 533 -6.29 22.34 1.98
N GLY A 534 -6.78 21.18 2.42
CA GLY A 534 -7.40 20.98 3.73
C GLY A 534 -8.86 21.43 3.84
N SER A 535 -9.44 21.99 2.77
CA SER A 535 -10.87 22.31 2.75
C SER A 535 -11.73 21.05 2.65
N ARG A 536 -12.93 21.08 3.22
CA ARG A 536 -13.91 19.97 3.12
C ARG A 536 -14.79 20.20 1.90
N LEU A 537 -14.67 19.34 0.89
CA LEU A 537 -15.54 19.33 -0.26
C LEU A 537 -16.63 18.26 -0.10
N PRO A 538 -17.90 18.58 -0.42
CA PRO A 538 -18.91 17.54 -0.56
C PRO A 538 -18.54 16.61 -1.71
N VAL A 539 -18.71 15.30 -1.49
CA VAL A 539 -18.34 14.18 -2.39
C VAL A 539 -18.88 14.32 -3.82
N THR A 540 -19.83 15.20 -4.08
CA THR A 540 -20.62 15.25 -5.32
C THR A 540 -19.95 15.95 -6.51
N THR A 541 -18.72 16.45 -6.41
CA THR A 541 -18.20 17.42 -7.41
C THR A 541 -16.88 17.10 -8.12
N ASP A 542 -16.14 16.04 -7.78
CA ASP A 542 -14.83 15.78 -8.41
C ASP A 542 -14.84 14.54 -9.34
N PRO A 543 -14.96 14.72 -10.67
CA PRO A 543 -14.91 13.63 -11.64
C PRO A 543 -13.52 13.01 -11.82
N SER A 544 -12.44 13.56 -11.23
CA SER A 544 -11.07 13.02 -11.38
C SER A 544 -10.79 11.79 -10.50
N LEU A 545 -11.70 11.44 -9.60
CA LEU A 545 -11.59 10.27 -8.71
C LEU A 545 -12.06 8.95 -9.35
N SER A 546 -12.33 8.94 -10.65
CA SER A 546 -12.78 7.76 -11.41
C SER A 546 -11.76 6.61 -11.49
N ASN A 547 -10.51 6.82 -11.06
CA ASN A 547 -9.42 5.84 -11.19
C ASN A 547 -9.23 4.89 -9.99
N GLY A 548 -10.27 4.63 -9.19
CA GLY A 548 -10.28 3.49 -8.26
C GLY A 548 -10.80 3.78 -6.85
N VAL A 549 -10.92 5.05 -6.46
CA VAL A 549 -11.59 5.43 -5.21
C VAL A 549 -13.08 5.57 -5.50
N ARG A 550 -13.79 4.45 -5.59
CA ARG A 550 -15.25 4.45 -5.59
C ARG A 550 -15.70 5.05 -4.26
N VAL A 551 -16.04 6.33 -4.25
CA VAL A 551 -16.59 6.96 -3.06
C VAL A 551 -17.98 6.37 -2.82
N LEU A 552 -18.07 5.45 -1.87
CA LEU A 552 -19.29 4.72 -1.49
C LEU A 552 -20.21 5.58 -0.64
N THR A 553 -20.47 6.82 -1.07
CA THR A 553 -21.71 7.47 -0.68
C THR A 553 -22.80 6.77 -1.48
N SER A 554 -23.84 6.25 -0.81
CA SER A 554 -25.09 6.01 -1.53
C SER A 554 -25.40 7.31 -2.29
N GLY A 555 -25.63 7.27 -3.61
CA GLY A 555 -25.84 8.46 -4.44
C GLY A 555 -27.02 9.35 -4.02
N THR A 556 -27.62 9.09 -2.85
CA THR A 556 -28.75 9.76 -2.23
C THR A 556 -28.40 10.44 -0.90
N GLY A 557 -27.13 10.44 -0.46
CA GLY A 557 -26.75 10.99 0.85
C GLY A 557 -27.31 10.20 2.04
N LYS A 558 -27.85 8.99 1.82
CA LYS A 558 -28.30 8.11 2.90
C LYS A 558 -27.08 7.59 3.66
N ARG A 559 -27.14 7.74 4.99
CA ARG A 559 -26.20 7.12 5.92
C ARG A 559 -26.09 5.63 5.62
N LEU A 560 -24.87 5.13 5.51
CA LEU A 560 -24.61 3.70 5.39
C LEU A 560 -25.11 3.00 6.66
N ASP A 561 -25.74 1.84 6.51
CA ASP A 561 -26.16 1.01 7.64
C ASP A 561 -24.94 0.44 8.37
N ALA A 562 -25.12 0.12 9.66
CA ALA A 562 -24.02 -0.35 10.52
C ALA A 562 -23.29 -1.59 9.98
N PRO A 563 -23.96 -2.64 9.45
CA PRO A 563 -23.28 -3.78 8.84
C PRO A 563 -22.36 -3.37 7.67
N THR A 564 -22.85 -2.50 6.77
CA THR A 564 -22.05 -1.99 5.65
C THR A 564 -20.86 -1.17 6.12
N LEU A 565 -21.03 -0.30 7.12
CA LEU A 565 -19.92 0.46 7.69
C LEU A 565 -18.86 -0.45 8.32
N ILE A 566 -19.29 -1.49 9.06
CA ILE A 566 -18.39 -2.47 9.67
C ILE A 566 -17.59 -3.20 8.60
N TYR A 567 -18.26 -3.71 7.57
CA TYR A 567 -17.61 -4.36 6.43
C TYR A 567 -16.60 -3.44 5.75
N LEU A 568 -16.96 -2.19 5.48
CA LEU A 568 -16.09 -1.23 4.81
C LEU A 568 -14.86 -0.86 5.64
N PHE A 569 -15.01 -0.67 6.95
CA PHE A 569 -13.86 -0.40 7.82
C PHE A 569 -12.94 -1.61 7.92
N GLN A 570 -13.48 -2.83 7.89
CA GLN A 570 -12.70 -4.06 7.89
C GLN A 570 -11.95 -4.28 6.58
N ASP A 571 -12.64 -4.18 5.44
CA ASP A 571 -12.02 -4.26 4.11
C ASP A 571 -10.91 -3.22 3.97
N SER A 572 -11.19 -1.97 4.34
CA SER A 572 -10.20 -0.91 4.36
C SER A 572 -9.00 -1.25 5.25
N TYR A 573 -9.22 -1.85 6.42
CA TYR A 573 -8.14 -2.28 7.31
C TYR A 573 -7.28 -3.38 6.70
N ASN A 574 -7.91 -4.38 6.08
CA ASN A 574 -7.20 -5.48 5.47
C ASN A 574 -6.39 -5.05 4.25
N ARG A 575 -6.95 -4.17 3.40
CA ARG A 575 -6.21 -3.59 2.27
C ARG A 575 -5.02 -2.75 2.73
N GLN A 576 -5.14 -2.04 3.85
CA GLN A 576 -4.02 -1.29 4.41
C GLN A 576 -2.90 -2.25 4.84
N LEU A 577 -3.25 -3.31 5.58
CA LEU A 577 -2.27 -4.32 5.99
C LEU A 577 -1.64 -5.04 4.80
N GLN A 578 -2.40 -5.32 3.74
CA GLN A 578 -1.86 -5.90 2.51
C GLN A 578 -0.84 -4.96 1.85
N ALA A 579 -1.14 -3.66 1.78
CA ALA A 579 -0.20 -2.67 1.25
C ALA A 579 1.08 -2.58 2.10
N GLU A 580 0.96 -2.61 3.43
CA GLU A 580 2.11 -2.63 4.35
C GLU A 580 2.96 -3.90 4.20
N VAL A 581 2.31 -5.07 4.11
CA VAL A 581 2.98 -6.36 3.84
C VAL A 581 3.69 -6.33 2.48
N ALA A 582 3.08 -5.75 1.45
CA ALA A 582 3.70 -5.64 0.13
C ALA A 582 4.95 -4.73 0.16
N ILE A 583 4.91 -3.62 0.90
CA ILE A 583 6.08 -2.73 1.10
C ILE A 583 7.22 -3.48 1.80
N GLU A 584 6.94 -4.17 2.91
CA GLU A 584 7.97 -4.91 3.66
C GLU A 584 8.49 -6.11 2.86
N THR A 585 7.64 -6.80 2.11
CA THR A 585 8.05 -7.90 1.22
C THR A 585 8.98 -7.40 0.12
N GLU A 586 8.66 -6.26 -0.48
CA GLU A 586 9.53 -5.64 -1.48
C GLU A 586 10.86 -5.24 -0.83
N TYR A 587 10.85 -4.66 0.36
CA TYR A 587 12.07 -4.36 1.10
C TYR A 587 12.96 -5.60 1.32
N VAL A 588 12.38 -6.74 1.70
CA VAL A 588 13.13 -8.01 1.85
C VAL A 588 13.69 -8.50 0.51
N LYS A 589 12.97 -8.34 -0.61
CA LYS A 589 13.52 -8.65 -1.95
C LYS A 589 14.74 -7.78 -2.26
N GLN A 590 14.71 -6.51 -1.88
CA GLN A 590 15.84 -5.59 -2.06
C GLN A 590 17.04 -5.98 -1.18
N VAL A 591 16.80 -6.41 0.06
CA VAL A 591 17.85 -6.99 0.93
C VAL A 591 18.46 -8.24 0.30
N ASN A 592 17.64 -9.14 -0.25
CA ASN A 592 18.11 -10.36 -0.89
C ASN A 592 18.88 -10.08 -2.20
N ALA A 593 18.45 -9.09 -2.98
CA ALA A 593 19.19 -8.65 -4.17
C ALA A 593 20.58 -8.10 -3.80
N LEU A 594 20.65 -7.33 -2.72
CA LEU A 594 21.92 -6.85 -2.18
C LEU A 594 22.80 -7.99 -1.66
N LEU A 595 22.25 -8.93 -0.89
CA LEU A 595 22.98 -10.11 -0.39
C LEU A 595 23.60 -10.94 -1.53
N LYS A 596 22.93 -11.05 -2.69
CA LYS A 596 23.52 -11.68 -3.88
C LYS A 596 24.76 -10.94 -4.36
N ALA A 597 24.74 -9.61 -4.40
CA ALA A 597 25.91 -8.80 -4.77
C ALA A 597 27.09 -9.02 -3.79
N TYR A 598 26.81 -9.06 -2.50
CA TYR A 598 27.81 -9.36 -1.47
C TYR A 598 28.38 -10.79 -1.63
N ALA A 599 27.53 -11.77 -1.93
CA ALA A 599 27.98 -13.16 -2.15
C ALA A 599 28.89 -13.29 -3.38
N VAL A 600 28.55 -12.59 -4.48
CA VAL A 600 29.41 -12.53 -5.68
C VAL A 600 30.76 -11.88 -5.35
N MET A 601 30.76 -10.80 -4.56
CA MET A 601 32.02 -10.17 -4.13
C MET A 601 32.83 -11.07 -3.19
N GLN A 602 32.18 -11.83 -2.31
CA GLN A 602 32.87 -12.78 -1.43
C GLN A 602 33.48 -13.95 -2.21
N ASP A 603 32.79 -14.50 -3.22
CA ASP A 603 33.37 -15.48 -4.15
C ASP A 603 34.60 -14.90 -4.85
N THR A 604 34.51 -13.64 -5.28
CA THR A 604 35.59 -12.90 -5.92
C THR A 604 36.82 -12.74 -5.00
N VAL A 605 36.61 -12.37 -3.73
CA VAL A 605 37.68 -12.28 -2.73
C VAL A 605 38.31 -13.65 -2.45
N ASN A 606 37.50 -14.69 -2.27
CA ASN A 606 37.99 -16.04 -1.98
C ASN A 606 38.82 -16.61 -3.13
N ARG A 607 38.41 -16.37 -4.37
CA ARG A 607 39.19 -16.74 -5.57
C ARG A 607 40.54 -16.03 -5.61
N THR A 608 40.55 -14.75 -5.25
CA THR A 608 41.77 -13.94 -5.21
C THR A 608 42.73 -14.44 -4.13
N LEU A 609 42.22 -14.69 -2.91
CA LEU A 609 43.00 -15.27 -1.82
C LEU A 609 43.58 -16.65 -2.19
N GLY A 610 42.77 -17.53 -2.79
CA GLY A 610 43.23 -18.85 -3.23
C GLY A 610 44.21 -18.83 -4.42
N ALA A 611 44.39 -17.69 -5.09
CA ALA A 611 45.43 -17.52 -6.10
C ALA A 611 46.80 -17.25 -5.47
N PHE A 612 46.87 -16.51 -4.36
CA PHE A 612 48.13 -16.31 -3.60
C PHE A 612 48.74 -17.65 -3.15
N ASP A 613 47.91 -18.63 -2.80
CA ASP A 613 48.36 -19.97 -2.38
C ASP A 613 49.00 -20.80 -3.52
N LYS A 614 48.73 -20.45 -4.79
CA LYS A 614 49.17 -21.21 -5.96
C LYS A 614 50.45 -20.67 -6.60
N THR A 615 50.87 -19.49 -6.18
CA THR A 615 51.95 -18.76 -6.82
C THR A 615 53.10 -18.54 -5.83
N LYS A 616 53.96 -19.56 -5.72
CA LYS A 616 55.36 -19.32 -5.39
C LYS A 616 56.08 -19.03 -6.71
N ASP A 617 56.95 -18.03 -6.74
CA ASP A 617 57.85 -17.85 -7.88
C ASP A 617 58.77 -19.08 -8.05
N ASP A 618 59.48 -19.16 -9.18
CA ASP A 618 60.41 -20.26 -9.46
C ASP A 618 61.52 -20.40 -8.39
N ASP A 619 61.71 -19.40 -7.54
CA ASP A 619 62.65 -19.36 -6.41
C ASP A 619 62.00 -19.74 -5.06
N GLY A 620 60.72 -20.12 -5.04
CA GLY A 620 59.98 -20.52 -3.85
C GLY A 620 59.55 -19.37 -2.93
N LYS A 621 59.64 -18.11 -3.38
CA LYS A 621 59.13 -16.92 -2.69
C LYS A 621 57.68 -16.68 -3.08
N ASP A 622 56.88 -16.25 -2.12
CA ASP A 622 55.47 -15.97 -2.36
C ASP A 622 55.34 -14.79 -3.33
N ILE A 623 54.50 -14.92 -4.36
CA ILE A 623 54.14 -13.77 -5.20
C ILE A 623 53.35 -12.80 -4.30
N GLU A 624 53.98 -11.68 -3.90
CA GLU A 624 53.40 -10.71 -2.96
C GLU A 624 52.08 -10.06 -3.45
N LYS A 625 51.74 -10.23 -4.73
CA LYS A 625 50.62 -9.56 -5.42
C LYS A 625 49.95 -10.51 -6.44
N ALA A 626 48.85 -11.16 -6.06
CA ALA A 626 48.09 -12.04 -6.96
C ALA A 626 46.77 -11.37 -7.39
N LEU A 627 46.54 -11.34 -8.71
CA LEU A 627 45.25 -11.10 -9.35
C LEU A 627 45.01 -12.11 -10.50
N GLU A 628 45.73 -13.24 -10.50
CA GLU A 628 45.64 -14.28 -11.55
C GLU A 628 44.27 -14.99 -11.61
N GLY A 629 43.39 -14.79 -10.61
CA GLY A 629 42.04 -15.36 -10.58
C GLY A 629 40.98 -14.58 -11.36
N PHE A 630 41.28 -13.35 -11.79
CA PHE A 630 40.42 -12.62 -12.71
C PHE A 630 40.82 -13.02 -14.12
N PRO A 631 39.88 -13.42 -15.00
CA PRO A 631 40.18 -13.54 -16.42
C PRO A 631 40.55 -12.14 -16.93
N TYR A 632 41.84 -11.83 -16.86
CA TYR A 632 42.51 -10.74 -17.55
C TYR A 632 42.65 -11.16 -19.02
N ALA A 633 41.52 -11.55 -19.63
CA ALA A 633 41.47 -11.90 -21.03
C ALA A 633 40.92 -10.70 -21.78
N TYR A 634 41.86 -10.02 -22.41
CA TYR A 634 41.83 -8.87 -23.30
C TYR A 634 40.83 -8.94 -24.49
N TYR A 635 39.84 -9.84 -24.48
CA TYR A 635 38.93 -10.08 -25.60
C TYR A 635 37.46 -9.93 -25.17
N TYR A 636 36.89 -8.78 -25.52
CA TYR A 636 35.46 -8.46 -25.43
C TYR A 636 34.67 -9.07 -26.60
N ASP A 637 34.80 -10.38 -26.85
CA ASP A 637 33.66 -11.03 -27.52
C ASP A 637 32.53 -11.11 -26.51
N GLU A 638 31.32 -10.74 -26.94
CA GLU A 638 30.10 -10.58 -26.15
C GLU A 638 30.11 -11.45 -24.87
N LEU A 639 30.30 -10.82 -23.70
CA LEU A 639 30.19 -11.52 -22.43
C LEU A 639 28.81 -12.15 -22.38
N THR A 640 28.74 -13.45 -22.63
CA THR A 640 27.50 -14.24 -22.58
C THR A 640 27.35 -14.94 -21.24
N ASP A 641 28.45 -15.09 -20.48
CA ASP A 641 28.40 -15.65 -19.13
C ASP A 641 27.96 -14.59 -18.11
N GLN A 642 26.73 -14.75 -17.62
CA GLN A 642 26.15 -13.90 -16.58
C GLN A 642 27.00 -13.87 -15.30
N ARG A 643 27.72 -14.95 -14.97
CA ARG A 643 28.57 -14.99 -13.78
C ARG A 643 29.72 -13.99 -13.87
N GLU A 644 30.31 -13.84 -15.05
CA GLU A 644 31.38 -12.87 -15.27
C GLU A 644 30.85 -11.43 -15.28
N ILE A 645 29.65 -11.22 -15.85
CA ILE A 645 28.97 -9.91 -15.79
C ILE A 645 28.68 -9.52 -14.33
N ASP A 646 28.14 -10.44 -13.54
CA ASP A 646 27.81 -10.19 -12.13
C ASP A 646 29.08 -9.92 -11.33
N ALA A 647 30.16 -10.69 -11.53
CA ALA A 647 31.44 -10.48 -10.87
C ALA A 647 32.04 -9.09 -11.20
N ARG A 648 32.06 -8.71 -12.47
CA ARG A 648 32.54 -7.38 -12.91
C ARG A 648 31.68 -6.26 -12.33
N THR A 649 30.36 -6.45 -12.29
CA THR A 649 29.44 -5.46 -11.73
C THR A 649 29.61 -5.32 -10.22
N ALA A 650 29.80 -6.44 -9.50
CA ALA A 650 30.10 -6.43 -8.08
C ALA A 650 31.40 -5.67 -7.79
N ILE A 651 32.48 -5.92 -8.54
CA ILE A 651 33.75 -5.17 -8.38
C ILE A 651 33.50 -3.66 -8.46
N LEU A 652 32.73 -3.19 -9.45
CA LEU A 652 32.39 -1.77 -9.59
C LEU A 652 31.55 -1.25 -8.41
N MET A 653 30.63 -2.05 -7.87
CA MET A 653 29.84 -1.70 -6.69
C MET A 653 30.71 -1.50 -5.45
N PHE A 654 31.76 -2.29 -5.30
CA PHE A 654 32.60 -2.36 -4.10
C PHE A 654 33.92 -1.58 -4.21
N ASP A 655 34.18 -0.97 -5.37
CA ASP A 655 35.36 -0.15 -5.57
C ASP A 655 35.24 1.23 -4.90
N SER A 656 36.32 1.69 -4.26
CA SER A 656 36.38 2.98 -3.56
C SER A 656 36.69 4.18 -4.47
N ALA A 657 37.05 3.99 -5.75
CA ALA A 657 37.35 5.08 -6.68
C ALA A 657 36.10 5.79 -7.23
N GLY A 658 34.90 5.42 -6.74
CA GLY A 658 33.65 6.15 -6.96
C GLY A 658 32.75 5.59 -8.07
N PHE A 659 33.01 4.37 -8.55
CA PHE A 659 32.09 3.70 -9.48
C PHE A 659 30.83 3.18 -8.77
N GLY A 660 30.98 2.74 -7.53
CA GLY A 660 29.90 2.23 -6.71
C GLY A 660 29.03 3.35 -6.12
N ALA A 661 27.73 3.08 -6.04
CA ALA A 661 26.82 3.85 -5.20
C ALA A 661 26.22 2.94 -4.13
N GLU A 662 26.03 3.47 -2.92
CA GLU A 662 25.33 2.76 -1.85
C GLU A 662 23.93 2.33 -2.31
N HIS A 663 23.58 1.11 -1.96
CA HIS A 663 22.25 0.56 -2.15
C HIS A 663 21.31 1.20 -1.11
N PRO A 664 20.04 1.48 -1.43
CA PRO A 664 19.14 2.16 -0.49
C PRO A 664 18.98 1.42 0.85
N VAL A 665 19.05 0.08 0.84
CA VAL A 665 19.05 -0.74 2.07
C VAL A 665 20.26 -0.45 2.96
N GLU A 666 21.45 -0.26 2.39
CA GLU A 666 22.68 0.05 3.16
C GLU A 666 22.53 1.40 3.86
N THR A 667 22.05 2.41 3.15
CA THR A 667 21.78 3.74 3.70
C THR A 667 20.73 3.70 4.81
N LEU A 668 19.63 2.95 4.62
CA LEU A 668 18.56 2.84 5.62
C LEU A 668 19.01 2.13 6.90
N GLN A 669 19.83 1.09 6.75
CA GLN A 669 20.34 0.30 7.88
C GLN A 669 21.62 0.87 8.47
N LYS A 670 22.15 1.96 7.89
CA LYS A 670 23.44 2.56 8.27
C LYS A 670 24.58 1.53 8.20
N ILE A 671 24.50 0.62 7.23
CA ILE A 671 25.53 -0.38 6.93
C ILE A 671 26.48 0.27 5.94
N ASN A 672 27.71 0.54 6.37
CA ASN A 672 28.73 1.05 5.47
C ASN A 672 29.20 -0.09 4.57
N ARG A 673 28.99 0.04 3.25
CA ARG A 673 29.51 -0.93 2.28
C ARG A 673 31.03 -1.05 2.45
N PRO A 674 31.58 -2.26 2.65
CA PRO A 674 33.03 -2.44 2.65
C PRO A 674 33.58 -2.13 1.27
N THR A 675 34.27 -1.01 1.10
CA THR A 675 34.93 -0.68 -0.17
C THR A 675 36.44 -0.92 -0.08
N GLN A 676 37.04 -1.36 -1.17
CA GLN A 676 38.49 -1.49 -1.36
C GLN A 676 38.87 -0.71 -2.62
N GLN A 677 40.09 -0.15 -2.69
CA GLN A 677 40.58 0.43 -3.93
C GLN A 677 40.96 -0.72 -4.85
N LEU A 678 40.06 -1.10 -5.76
CA LEU A 678 40.24 -2.23 -6.68
C LEU A 678 40.91 -1.79 -7.98
N PHE A 679 40.91 -0.48 -8.28
CA PHE A 679 41.62 0.10 -9.42
C PHE A 679 42.73 1.05 -8.97
N SER A 680 43.95 0.85 -9.48
CA SER A 680 45.09 1.76 -9.32
C SER A 680 45.01 2.91 -10.33
N GLY A 681 44.86 4.13 -9.82
CA GLY A 681 44.81 5.36 -10.60
C GLY A 681 43.82 6.35 -10.00
N ALA A 682 44.05 7.65 -10.20
CA ALA A 682 42.99 8.64 -10.01
C ALA A 682 41.83 8.30 -10.94
N THR A 683 40.59 8.55 -10.50
CA THR A 683 39.34 8.35 -11.25
C THR A 683 39.61 8.51 -12.75
N PRO A 684 39.43 7.47 -13.59
CA PRO A 684 39.92 7.50 -14.95
C PRO A 684 39.40 8.76 -15.63
N THR A 685 40.30 9.71 -15.86
CA THR A 685 40.02 10.85 -16.72
C THR A 685 39.68 10.27 -18.08
N ALA A 686 38.68 10.82 -18.77
CA ALA A 686 38.15 10.24 -20.00
C ALA A 686 39.28 9.80 -20.96
N GLY A 687 39.52 8.48 -21.06
CA GLY A 687 40.61 7.89 -21.84
C GLY A 687 41.81 7.30 -21.06
N GLY A 688 41.83 7.28 -19.73
CA GLY A 688 42.84 6.56 -18.94
C GLY A 688 42.52 5.07 -18.78
N GLU A 689 43.54 4.22 -18.83
CA GLU A 689 43.43 2.78 -18.58
C GLU A 689 43.19 2.52 -17.09
N ALA A 690 42.11 1.79 -16.75
CA ALA A 690 41.88 1.38 -15.37
C ALA A 690 42.70 0.12 -15.09
N VAL A 691 43.85 0.31 -14.43
CA VAL A 691 44.69 -0.80 -13.97
C VAL A 691 44.14 -1.30 -12.64
N LEU A 692 44.07 -2.61 -12.42
CA LEU A 692 43.66 -3.15 -11.11
C LEU A 692 44.72 -2.84 -10.06
N ALA A 693 44.30 -2.41 -8.87
CA ALA A 693 45.21 -2.18 -7.77
C ALA A 693 45.81 -3.49 -7.26
N SER A 694 47.12 -3.49 -7.05
CA SER A 694 47.80 -4.63 -6.44
C SER A 694 47.72 -4.53 -4.91
N ASP A 695 46.84 -5.32 -4.30
CA ASP A 695 46.73 -5.45 -2.85
C ASP A 695 47.43 -6.70 -2.32
N THR A 696 47.92 -6.63 -1.09
CA THR A 696 48.55 -7.75 -0.37
C THR A 696 47.51 -8.76 0.11
N HIS A 697 47.96 -10.00 0.39
CA HIS A 697 47.12 -11.05 0.98
C HIS A 697 46.41 -10.57 2.28
N GLN A 698 47.09 -9.79 3.12
CA GLN A 698 46.51 -9.29 4.37
C GLN A 698 45.42 -8.22 4.13
N GLN A 699 45.55 -7.39 3.10
CA GLN A 699 44.51 -6.44 2.71
C GLN A 699 43.26 -7.18 2.22
N TRP A 700 43.41 -8.18 1.34
CA TRP A 700 42.29 -9.02 0.89
C TRP A 700 41.63 -9.80 2.03
N THR A 701 42.41 -10.32 2.97
CA THR A 701 41.89 -11.00 4.17
C THR A 701 41.04 -10.04 5.01
N THR A 702 41.57 -8.83 5.28
CA THR A 702 40.85 -7.79 6.03
C THR A 702 39.56 -7.39 5.33
N TYR A 703 39.61 -7.26 4.00
CA TYR A 703 38.47 -6.94 3.18
C TYR A 703 37.39 -8.03 3.24
N GLY A 704 37.80 -9.30 3.14
CA GLY A 704 36.92 -10.46 3.31
C GLY A 704 36.22 -10.49 4.68
N THR A 705 36.91 -10.16 5.78
CA THR A 705 36.29 -10.04 7.11
C THR A 705 35.21 -8.97 7.14
N ARG A 706 35.48 -7.77 6.60
CA ARG A 706 34.49 -6.67 6.57
C ARG A 706 33.26 -7.02 5.74
N LEU A 707 33.43 -7.72 4.61
CA LEU A 707 32.31 -8.23 3.80
C LEU A 707 31.45 -9.21 4.61
N SER A 708 32.06 -10.13 5.34
CA SER A 708 31.35 -11.10 6.18
C SER A 708 30.54 -10.43 7.29
N ASP A 709 31.06 -9.36 7.90
CA ASP A 709 30.36 -8.60 8.93
C ASP A 709 29.11 -7.90 8.36
N ALA A 710 29.24 -7.26 7.19
CA ALA A 710 28.12 -6.61 6.51
C ALA A 710 27.03 -7.62 6.09
N VAL A 711 27.42 -8.79 5.56
CA VAL A 711 26.48 -9.88 5.24
C VAL A 711 25.73 -10.35 6.49
N THR A 712 26.41 -10.45 7.62
CA THR A 712 25.79 -10.85 8.89
C THR A 712 24.72 -9.85 9.32
N GLN A 713 25.00 -8.54 9.22
CA GLN A 713 24.03 -7.48 9.54
C GLN A 713 22.82 -7.51 8.60
N LEU A 714 23.05 -7.64 7.29
CA LEU A 714 21.98 -7.74 6.28
C LEU A 714 21.08 -8.96 6.51
N ASN A 715 21.66 -10.10 6.88
CA ASN A 715 20.90 -11.32 7.20
C ASN A 715 20.04 -11.14 8.46
N GLN A 716 20.56 -10.51 9.52
CA GLN A 716 19.78 -10.22 10.73
C GLN A 716 18.59 -9.31 10.44
N GLU A 717 18.79 -8.29 9.60
CA GLU A 717 17.69 -7.41 9.17
C GLU A 717 16.64 -8.16 8.36
N SER A 718 17.06 -8.99 7.39
CA SER A 718 16.14 -9.82 6.59
C SER A 718 15.27 -10.71 7.48
N GLN A 719 15.85 -11.34 8.50
CA GLN A 719 15.12 -12.18 9.46
C GLN A 719 14.12 -11.36 10.30
N THR A 720 14.52 -10.19 10.77
CA THR A 720 13.65 -9.29 11.55
C THR A 720 12.43 -8.87 10.72
N ARG A 721 12.67 -8.45 9.48
CA ARG A 721 11.60 -8.06 8.54
C ARG A 721 10.67 -9.22 8.19
N MET A 722 11.21 -10.41 8.00
CA MET A 722 10.39 -11.61 7.76
C MET A 722 9.48 -11.93 8.96
N ASN A 723 9.97 -11.75 10.19
CA ASN A 723 9.16 -11.91 11.39
C ASN A 723 8.04 -10.86 11.46
N ASP A 724 8.33 -9.62 11.09
CA ASP A 724 7.32 -8.55 11.02
C ASP A 724 6.24 -8.85 9.97
N ILE A 725 6.62 -9.30 8.77
CA ILE A 725 5.68 -9.76 7.73
C ILE A 725 4.76 -10.86 8.27
N ASN A 726 5.34 -11.90 8.87
CA ASN A 726 4.58 -13.00 9.46
C ASN A 726 3.63 -12.53 10.57
N ASN A 727 4.04 -11.54 11.37
CA ASN A 727 3.19 -10.96 12.40
C ASN A 727 2.04 -10.14 11.81
N MET A 728 2.29 -9.34 10.77
CA MET A 728 1.26 -8.58 10.06
C MET A 728 0.24 -9.50 9.39
N ASP A 729 0.68 -10.58 8.75
CA ASP A 729 -0.22 -11.58 8.14
C ASP A 729 -1.10 -12.28 9.19
N LYS A 730 -0.52 -12.65 10.34
CA LYS A 730 -1.29 -13.20 11.47
C LYS A 730 -2.30 -12.19 12.03
N GLN A 731 -1.93 -10.92 12.12
CA GLN A 731 -2.85 -9.86 12.52
C GLN A 731 -4.00 -9.74 11.52
N ARG A 732 -3.70 -9.64 10.22
CA ARG A 732 -4.72 -9.59 9.15
C ARG A 732 -5.72 -10.74 9.27
N ASN A 733 -5.23 -11.98 9.39
CA ASN A 733 -6.10 -13.16 9.50
C ASN A 733 -6.97 -13.10 10.76
N ARG A 734 -6.42 -12.69 11.91
CA ARG A 734 -7.21 -12.50 13.15
C ARG A 734 -8.29 -11.43 12.99
N HIS A 735 -8.00 -10.35 12.27
CA HIS A 735 -9.00 -9.31 12.02
C HIS A 735 -10.13 -9.79 11.12
N TYR A 736 -9.83 -10.60 10.09
CA TYR A 736 -10.86 -11.26 9.29
C TYR A 736 -11.73 -12.22 10.12
N GLU A 737 -11.14 -13.02 11.00
CA GLU A 737 -11.88 -13.94 11.87
C GLU A 737 -12.78 -13.19 12.85
N LEU A 738 -12.25 -12.15 13.51
CA LEU A 738 -13.01 -11.29 14.41
C LEU A 738 -14.16 -10.57 13.68
N ALA A 739 -13.91 -10.11 12.46
CA ALA A 739 -14.89 -9.47 11.61
C ALA A 739 -16.07 -10.39 11.28
N ASN A 740 -15.77 -11.59 10.78
CA ASN A 740 -16.78 -12.59 10.47
C ASN A 740 -17.56 -13.01 11.72
N SER A 741 -16.88 -13.15 12.86
CA SER A 741 -17.54 -13.45 14.13
C SER A 741 -18.47 -12.32 14.59
N ALA A 742 -18.07 -11.06 14.45
CA ALA A 742 -18.88 -9.90 14.81
C ALA A 742 -20.12 -9.78 13.92
N LEU A 743 -19.97 -9.96 12.60
CA LEU A 743 -21.08 -9.93 11.65
C LEU A 743 -22.09 -11.07 11.90
N ALA A 744 -21.60 -12.28 12.20
CA ALA A 744 -22.45 -13.40 12.58
C ALA A 744 -23.26 -13.08 13.85
N LYS A 745 -22.60 -12.59 14.92
CA LYS A 745 -23.27 -12.21 16.17
C LYS A 745 -24.28 -11.08 16.00
N MET A 746 -24.00 -10.11 15.12
CA MET A 746 -24.95 -9.05 14.79
C MET A 746 -26.19 -9.61 14.09
N ASN A 747 -26.01 -10.51 13.13
CA ASN A 747 -27.12 -11.15 12.44
C ASN A 747 -27.97 -11.97 13.43
N ASP A 748 -27.35 -12.71 14.34
CA ASP A 748 -28.04 -13.46 15.39
C ASP A 748 -28.81 -12.52 16.34
N ALA A 749 -28.22 -11.39 16.73
CA ALA A 749 -28.87 -10.38 17.56
C ALA A 749 -30.08 -9.74 16.85
N LEU A 750 -29.94 -9.41 15.56
CA LEU A 750 -31.04 -8.88 14.75
C LEU A 750 -32.17 -9.89 14.61
N GLN A 751 -31.87 -11.16 14.36
CA GLN A 751 -32.87 -12.22 14.33
C GLN A 751 -33.52 -12.43 15.71
N GLY A 752 -32.76 -12.31 16.80
CA GLY A 752 -33.28 -12.36 18.16
C GLY A 752 -34.26 -11.24 18.45
N ILE A 753 -33.94 -10.01 18.04
CA ILE A 753 -34.83 -8.85 18.15
C ILE A 753 -36.09 -9.06 17.32
N LEU A 754 -35.94 -9.48 16.05
CA LEU A 754 -37.07 -9.72 15.16
C LEU A 754 -38.03 -10.80 15.72
N ARG A 755 -37.48 -11.89 16.28
CA ARG A 755 -38.28 -12.95 16.94
C ARG A 755 -38.92 -12.50 18.25
N ALA A 756 -38.30 -11.58 18.99
CA ALA A 756 -38.88 -11.04 20.22
C ALA A 756 -39.94 -9.96 19.95
N SER A 757 -39.88 -9.32 18.78
CA SER A 757 -40.84 -8.30 18.34
C SER A 757 -42.05 -8.84 17.58
N ALA A 758 -41.97 -10.08 17.09
CA ALA A 758 -43.06 -10.81 16.44
C ALA A 758 -43.80 -11.67 17.47
#